data_AF-S7X6A0-F1
#
_entry.id   AF-S7X6A0-F1
#
_cell.length_a   1.000
_cell.length_b   1.000
_cell.length_c   1.000
_cell.angle_alpha   90.00
_cell.angle_beta   90.00
_cell.angle_gamma   90.00
#
_symmetry.space_group_name_H-M   'P 1'
#
loop_
_entity.id
_entity.type
_entity.pdbx_description
1 polymer ?
#
loop_
_entity_poly.entity_id
_entity_poly.type
_entity_poly.pdbx_seq_one_letter_code
_entity_poly.pdbx_strand_id
1 'polypeptide(L)'
;MTTILSFVSSKKVMTTFLLLLSMSFYAQIVVTDVFPTRVTQSSIVTITGGSGFTNATTVSVTSITTGSVNETPDGTELSFEITRGSTVDASGTLKIGTQIVYKGSYDPANPDVNKVTIDYVGAKLKKNNSTSGDQSFTHVTDIITNWNYDSQGFWRFSTDYTYGTSSTYPNDSHELLAIKYNGVYYSTGVDDELLDAISGLTYSKEVFKAYSTNGITGTINNGANFIATGDLVDGVVGEGTTITSPNISDLTVFQVMIDGVNGLDLGTGVTNYNQSASIRFFSGNGQVGAISDNVPDLLITQIADSGSWDTYYYADDRGNVIGTPIKLYMDNSTNNLGRWALDLYSLPSGADINTANPQSRTFRNNETRLIKIVAFNLEDFDISSTNIGSVKNINSVAGGAADMAFIAYNQSAFDIKAPIARPILPRFVCKADGTTSVTFSVEAGIDDGAGGITNPPPGDDTLKLKYKWKKYNSDTGVTTEDFQIVGVVSTDLATYKIEISNENGGTIILPVTLSEGGTPYYWNGTAWSSPYGAVEEKERGLVYTGNYTTQSEDFLVGCDCRVTSGSNVIIPEGKTMLIYNEITVEPEILEKTETVDGNVVIIVEGVDAGTFTLEDDASLVQINDVVNSGEIKVKRALNASEINQYDYVYWASPVANFNISGISNTPTYQWDVDAVSNDTGVGNWVSAASSMMTPGEGYIVRVANSQLSGFTTEFYGEPNNGPFSVDVFKSTGNYHDSSWNLIGNPYPSAIDAETFLTANTNLEGRVDIWTHDTGLFDVTGAVDPFYDNFGVNYGDQYITYNAIGSSEPSTFTDGYIASGQAFFVRVDDEALSSTSSVNFTNAMRHDGAEKGYDNSDFYRSSSEQAGTQEKQLVWLSLANEDNHAMSTLIGYAEGATEGKDRLYDAYTNNEGFNLYSLITEDEKLVIQGLPLPFVDTNTVPLGVELTESGIYTIAIGNVKGSLFVDQEQGIYLEDTYTNVTHDLRRAPYSFTGEAGEFNDRFVLRYTPSITLSVNENSAATTFAYVSNAMFHVKSNSNLDSIEIFDMNGKQIINYTIEGHTNSFDTQFAFANGIYIAAIKLDNGSVITKKLIN
;
A
#
# COMPACT_ATOMS: atom_id res chain seq x y z
N MET A 1 -40.00 -17.33 68.86
CA MET A 1 -39.83 -16.42 70.01
C MET A 1 -39.09 -15.19 69.49
N THR A 2 -39.82 -14.20 68.94
CA THR A 2 -40.38 -12.96 69.59
C THR A 2 -39.35 -11.82 69.60
N THR A 3 -39.53 -10.57 69.13
CA THR A 3 -40.54 -9.80 68.32
C THR A 3 -39.91 -8.40 68.10
N ILE A 4 -39.70 -7.88 66.87
CA ILE A 4 -40.39 -6.78 66.12
C ILE A 4 -40.46 -5.34 66.74
N LEU A 5 -40.19 -4.31 65.88
CA LEU A 5 -40.46 -2.82 65.87
C LEU A 5 -39.36 -1.87 66.45
N SER A 6 -38.99 -0.68 65.93
CA SER A 6 -39.28 0.14 64.72
C SER A 6 -38.59 1.55 64.79
N PHE A 7 -38.08 2.09 63.66
CA PHE A 7 -37.94 3.53 63.21
C PHE A 7 -37.07 4.57 64.02
N VAL A 8 -36.41 5.64 63.52
CA VAL A 8 -35.98 6.24 62.22
C VAL A 8 -35.08 7.51 62.49
N SER A 9 -34.12 7.84 61.60
CA SER A 9 -33.51 9.18 61.29
C SER A 9 -32.68 9.91 62.38
N SER A 10 -31.49 10.52 62.15
CA SER A 10 -31.09 11.36 61.01
C SER A 10 -29.57 11.38 60.76
N LYS A 11 -29.20 11.46 59.47
CA LYS A 11 -27.88 11.84 58.95
C LYS A 11 -27.62 13.33 59.24
N LYS A 12 -26.49 13.68 59.88
CA LYS A 12 -25.68 14.91 59.64
C LYS A 12 -24.57 15.14 60.70
N VAL A 13 -23.72 14.15 61.03
CA VAL A 13 -22.42 14.44 61.70
C VAL A 13 -21.36 13.39 61.29
N MET A 14 -21.21 13.12 60.00
CA MET A 14 -20.17 12.21 59.51
C MET A 14 -19.59 12.73 58.18
N THR A 15 -19.27 14.03 58.15
CA THR A 15 -18.58 14.65 57.00
C THR A 15 -17.49 15.64 57.42
N THR A 16 -17.13 15.71 58.72
CA THR A 16 -16.16 16.71 59.21
C THR A 16 -15.06 16.14 60.10
N PHE A 17 -14.94 14.80 60.21
CA PHE A 17 -13.87 14.14 60.98
C PHE A 17 -13.02 13.16 60.16
N LEU A 18 -13.16 13.19 58.82
CA LEU A 18 -12.36 12.40 57.87
C LEU A 18 -11.63 13.32 56.86
N LEU A 19 -11.21 14.50 57.31
CA LEU A 19 -10.53 15.51 56.47
C LEU A 19 -9.19 16.00 57.03
N LEU A 20 -8.59 15.26 57.98
CA LEU A 20 -7.27 15.57 58.54
C LEU A 20 -6.54 14.27 58.90
N LEU A 21 -6.16 13.47 57.90
CA LEU A 21 -4.96 12.62 57.91
C LEU A 21 -4.68 11.98 56.53
N SER A 22 -4.66 12.76 55.45
CA SER A 22 -3.95 12.35 54.24
C SER A 22 -2.48 12.76 54.39
N MET A 23 -1.75 12.11 55.30
CA MET A 23 -0.30 12.04 55.13
C MET A 23 -0.07 11.22 53.87
N SER A 24 0.14 11.92 52.75
CA SER A 24 0.72 11.31 51.56
C SER A 24 2.09 10.82 51.99
N PHE A 25 2.23 9.52 52.24
CA PHE A 25 3.54 8.88 52.22
C PHE A 25 4.03 9.06 50.79
N TYR A 26 4.92 10.03 50.57
CA TYR A 26 5.58 10.22 49.28
C TYR A 26 6.33 8.91 48.98
N ALA A 27 5.80 8.11 48.05
CA ALA A 27 6.40 6.87 47.62
C ALA A 27 7.66 7.20 46.82
N GLN A 28 8.83 6.98 47.43
CA GLN A 28 10.13 7.21 46.82
C GLN A 28 10.28 6.38 45.53
N ILE A 29 10.99 6.93 44.55
CA ILE A 29 11.19 6.23 43.28
C ILE A 29 12.37 5.27 43.43
N VAL A 30 12.04 3.98 43.42
CA VAL A 30 13.00 2.88 43.37
C VAL A 30 13.12 2.43 41.93
N VAL A 31 14.36 2.37 41.44
CA VAL A 31 14.69 1.92 40.09
C VAL A 31 15.61 0.72 40.15
N THR A 32 15.67 -0.06 39.08
CA THR A 32 16.58 -1.21 38.98
C THR A 32 18.01 -0.77 38.69
N ASP A 33 18.19 0.24 37.84
CA ASP A 33 19.51 0.75 37.50
C ASP A 33 19.49 2.21 37.00
N VAL A 34 20.65 2.86 37.06
CA VAL A 34 20.93 4.17 36.47
C VAL A 34 22.34 4.13 35.88
N PHE A 35 22.50 4.53 34.62
CA PHE A 35 23.80 4.58 33.96
C PHE A 35 23.80 5.53 32.75
N PRO A 36 24.95 6.14 32.42
CA PRO A 36 26.12 6.29 33.28
C PRO A 36 25.87 7.18 34.49
N THR A 37 26.69 7.02 35.53
CA THR A 37 26.69 7.90 36.71
C THR A 37 27.88 8.85 36.75
N ARG A 38 28.97 8.55 36.01
CA ARG A 38 30.06 9.51 35.76
C ARG A 38 29.92 10.04 34.33
N VAL A 39 29.58 11.31 34.19
CA VAL A 39 29.05 11.90 32.96
C VAL A 39 29.84 13.13 32.53
N THR A 40 29.65 13.57 31.29
CA THR A 40 30.09 14.89 30.81
C THR A 40 28.97 15.54 30.00
N GLN A 41 29.23 16.67 29.35
CA GLN A 41 28.23 17.32 28.49
C GLN A 41 27.72 16.33 27.43
N SER A 42 26.41 16.34 27.19
CA SER A 42 25.71 15.50 26.22
C SER A 42 25.78 13.99 26.48
N SER A 43 26.22 13.58 27.67
CA SER A 43 25.98 12.22 28.15
C SER A 43 24.48 11.98 28.31
N ILE A 44 23.97 10.89 27.72
CA ILE A 44 22.60 10.43 27.91
C ILE A 44 22.58 9.47 29.09
N VAL A 45 21.89 9.84 30.17
CA VAL A 45 21.69 9.02 31.35
C VAL A 45 20.38 8.27 31.22
N THR A 46 20.44 6.95 31.33
CA THR A 46 19.29 6.04 31.28
C THR A 46 18.95 5.55 32.68
N ILE A 47 17.66 5.52 32.98
CA ILE A 47 17.05 5.02 34.21
C ILE A 47 16.14 3.84 33.84
N THR A 48 16.34 2.68 34.44
CA THR A 48 15.60 1.45 34.09
C THR A 48 14.83 0.86 35.26
N GLY A 49 13.73 0.18 34.96
CA GLY A 49 12.94 -0.57 35.94
C GLY A 49 12.15 0.31 36.89
N GLY A 50 11.79 1.51 36.43
CA GLY A 50 10.63 2.23 36.95
C GLY A 50 9.34 1.71 36.31
N SER A 51 8.20 2.15 36.82
CA SER A 51 6.90 1.88 36.22
C SER A 51 6.13 3.17 36.05
N GLY A 52 5.57 3.41 34.86
CA GLY A 52 4.72 4.57 34.60
C GLY A 52 5.49 5.85 34.28
N PHE A 53 6.69 5.74 33.69
CA PHE A 53 7.29 6.89 33.02
C PHE A 53 6.42 7.31 31.83
N THR A 54 6.31 8.63 31.66
CA THR A 54 5.57 9.28 30.58
C THR A 54 6.37 10.49 30.11
N ASN A 55 6.05 11.03 28.93
CA ASN A 55 6.65 12.26 28.39
C ASN A 55 6.48 13.49 29.32
N ALA A 56 5.58 13.43 30.30
CA ALA A 56 5.41 14.45 31.33
C ALA A 56 6.36 14.29 32.54
N THR A 57 7.15 13.22 32.57
CA THR A 57 8.07 12.93 33.68
C THR A 57 9.24 13.90 33.67
N THR A 58 9.48 14.55 34.80
CA THR A 58 10.58 15.52 34.93
C THR A 58 11.75 14.91 35.66
N VAL A 59 12.97 15.16 35.17
CA VAL A 59 14.22 14.76 35.83
C VAL A 59 15.01 16.00 36.21
N SER A 60 15.67 15.95 37.37
CA SER A 60 16.66 16.94 37.76
C SER A 60 17.84 16.32 38.49
N VAL A 61 19.02 16.92 38.33
CA VAL A 61 20.22 16.57 39.08
C VAL A 61 20.71 17.81 39.81
N THR A 62 20.99 17.70 41.10
CA THR A 62 21.39 18.87 41.90
C THR A 62 22.69 19.46 41.36
N SER A 63 22.72 20.77 41.08
CA SER A 63 23.91 21.47 40.55
C SER A 63 24.39 21.01 39.15
N ILE A 64 23.67 20.15 38.44
CA ILE A 64 23.98 19.71 37.08
C ILE A 64 22.73 19.93 36.22
N THR A 65 22.85 20.75 35.17
CA THR A 65 21.73 21.02 34.27
C THR A 65 21.49 19.82 33.35
N THR A 66 20.21 19.49 33.13
CA THR A 66 19.73 18.38 32.32
C THR A 66 18.85 18.89 31.18
N GLY A 67 18.69 18.08 30.13
CA GLY A 67 17.97 18.39 28.90
C GLY A 67 16.61 17.71 28.80
N SER A 68 16.17 17.49 27.56
CA SER A 68 14.94 16.76 27.26
C SER A 68 14.99 15.33 27.79
N VAL A 69 13.81 14.87 28.20
CA VAL A 69 13.58 13.53 28.72
C VAL A 69 12.87 12.73 27.64
N ASN A 70 13.33 11.50 27.38
CA ASN A 70 12.67 10.57 26.47
C ASN A 70 12.34 9.29 27.22
N GLU A 71 11.11 8.79 27.11
CA GLU A 71 10.71 7.47 27.61
C GLU A 71 10.53 6.43 26.50
N THR A 72 10.64 5.16 26.87
CA THR A 72 10.18 4.07 26.02
C THR A 72 8.64 4.00 26.03
N PRO A 73 8.00 3.55 24.93
CA PRO A 73 6.53 3.42 24.87
C PRO A 73 5.92 2.52 25.97
N ASP A 74 6.70 1.58 26.51
CA ASP A 74 6.28 0.70 27.61
C ASP A 74 6.41 1.35 29.01
N GLY A 75 6.94 2.57 29.10
CA GLY A 75 7.09 3.36 30.32
C GLY A 75 8.04 2.75 31.36
N THR A 76 8.90 1.81 30.95
CA THR A 76 9.85 1.11 31.84
C THR A 76 11.23 1.77 31.90
N GLU A 77 11.53 2.61 30.90
CA GLU A 77 12.77 3.34 30.78
C GLU A 77 12.54 4.83 30.57
N LEU A 78 13.44 5.60 31.14
CA LEU A 78 13.51 7.03 30.96
C LEU A 78 14.96 7.44 30.78
N SER A 79 15.23 8.26 29.77
CA SER A 79 16.55 8.79 29.48
C SER A 79 16.53 10.31 29.46
N PHE A 80 17.65 10.94 29.81
CA PHE A 80 17.79 12.39 29.77
C PHE A 80 19.23 12.80 29.46
N GLU A 81 19.39 13.92 28.79
CA GLU A 81 20.71 14.45 28.45
C GLU A 81 21.29 15.33 29.58
N ILE A 82 22.60 15.29 29.75
CA ILE A 82 23.35 16.26 30.56
C ILE A 82 23.69 17.50 29.73
N THR A 83 23.06 18.64 30.02
CA THR A 83 23.27 19.90 29.26
C THR A 83 24.32 20.81 29.88
N ARG A 84 24.90 20.43 31.02
CA ARG A 84 25.97 21.20 31.67
C ARG A 84 27.20 21.24 30.77
N GLY A 85 27.58 22.43 30.30
CA GLY A 85 28.81 22.67 29.53
C GLY A 85 29.87 23.43 30.32
N SER A 86 30.49 22.80 31.32
CA SER A 86 31.50 23.40 32.19
C SER A 86 32.85 22.67 32.12
N THR A 87 33.95 23.37 32.37
CA THR A 87 35.29 22.79 32.57
C THR A 87 35.56 22.40 34.03
N VAL A 88 34.57 22.57 34.92
CA VAL A 88 34.69 22.29 36.35
C VAL A 88 33.78 21.12 36.72
N ASP A 89 34.34 20.16 37.45
CA ASP A 89 33.63 19.00 37.98
C ASP A 89 32.48 19.41 38.92
N ALA A 90 31.46 18.54 39.00
CA ALA A 90 30.41 18.65 40.01
C ALA A 90 29.78 17.29 40.31
N SER A 91 29.12 17.19 41.45
CA SER A 91 28.40 15.99 41.86
C SER A 91 27.01 16.40 42.35
N GLY A 92 25.99 15.62 41.98
CA GLY A 92 24.60 15.98 42.22
C GLY A 92 23.69 14.78 42.43
N THR A 93 22.74 14.90 43.36
CA THR A 93 21.72 13.86 43.58
C THR A 93 20.66 13.88 42.47
N LEU A 94 20.33 12.71 41.94
CA LEU A 94 19.30 12.49 40.92
C LEU A 94 17.90 12.50 41.53
N LYS A 95 16.96 13.19 40.88
CA LYS A 95 15.56 13.30 41.26
C LYS A 95 14.62 13.13 40.07
N ILE A 96 13.49 12.49 40.29
CA ILE A 96 12.34 12.47 39.38
C ILE A 96 11.19 13.24 40.03
N GLY A 97 10.71 14.28 39.36
CA GLY A 97 9.89 15.32 39.98
C GLY A 97 10.61 15.92 41.19
N THR A 98 10.00 15.82 42.37
CA THR A 98 10.59 16.28 43.64
C THR A 98 11.26 15.15 44.43
N GLN A 99 11.19 13.91 43.95
CA GLN A 99 11.57 12.72 44.71
C GLN A 99 12.99 12.26 44.37
N ILE A 100 13.74 11.81 45.38
CA ILE A 100 15.09 11.25 45.22
C ILE A 100 15.00 9.85 44.63
N VAL A 101 15.91 9.54 43.70
CA VAL A 101 16.02 8.22 43.07
C VAL A 101 16.96 7.32 43.86
N TYR A 102 16.53 6.09 44.13
CA TYR A 102 17.32 5.05 44.79
C TYR A 102 17.46 3.83 43.88
N LYS A 103 18.66 3.26 43.80
CA LYS A 103 18.92 1.99 43.09
C LYS A 103 18.61 0.81 44.01
N GLY A 104 17.52 0.09 43.77
CA GLY A 104 17.02 -0.93 44.68
C GLY A 104 16.33 -0.36 45.93
N SER A 105 16.20 -1.16 46.99
CA SER A 105 15.40 -0.76 48.16
C SER A 105 16.00 0.40 48.96
N TYR A 106 15.12 1.34 49.34
CA TYR A 106 15.45 2.41 50.30
C TYR A 106 15.69 1.84 51.70
N ASP A 107 16.82 2.21 52.31
CA ASP A 107 17.12 1.88 53.71
C ASP A 107 16.87 3.10 54.61
N PRO A 108 15.81 3.09 55.45
CA PRO A 108 15.54 4.20 56.37
C PRO A 108 16.58 4.34 57.50
N ALA A 109 17.39 3.31 57.78
CA ALA A 109 18.47 3.37 58.77
C ALA A 109 19.75 3.99 58.19
N ASN A 110 19.91 3.96 56.86
CA ASN A 110 21.02 4.60 56.15
C ASN A 110 20.49 5.26 54.85
N PRO A 111 19.92 6.47 54.94
CA PRO A 111 19.23 7.11 53.83
C PRO A 111 20.14 7.54 52.68
N ASP A 112 21.47 7.44 52.85
CA ASP A 112 22.44 7.68 51.79
C ASP A 112 22.85 6.39 51.06
N VAL A 113 22.56 5.22 51.63
CA VAL A 113 22.76 3.93 50.96
C VAL A 113 21.80 3.83 49.77
N ASN A 114 22.33 3.41 48.61
CA ASN A 114 21.61 3.28 47.34
C ASN A 114 21.10 4.59 46.71
N LYS A 115 21.36 5.76 47.32
CA LYS A 115 21.02 7.05 46.73
C LYS A 115 21.83 7.27 45.45
N VAL A 116 21.14 7.60 44.35
CA VAL A 116 21.81 7.81 43.07
C VAL A 116 22.39 9.22 42.98
N THR A 117 23.69 9.29 42.73
CA THR A 117 24.46 10.52 42.50
C THR A 117 25.05 10.46 41.08
N ILE A 118 25.03 11.60 40.40
CA ILE A 118 25.64 11.81 39.09
C ILE A 118 26.85 12.74 39.25
N ASP A 119 28.01 12.29 38.77
CA ASP A 119 29.29 12.99 38.81
C ASP A 119 29.63 13.54 37.43
N TYR A 120 29.51 14.85 37.26
CA TYR A 120 29.89 15.56 36.04
C TYR A 120 31.41 15.83 36.02
N VAL A 121 32.06 15.43 34.93
CA VAL A 121 33.48 15.64 34.65
C VAL A 121 33.65 16.78 33.64
N GLY A 122 34.37 17.83 34.04
CA GLY A 122 34.65 18.98 33.20
C GLY A 122 35.73 18.69 32.15
N ALA A 123 35.53 19.16 30.92
CA ALA A 123 36.47 18.92 29.84
C ALA A 123 37.72 19.83 29.91
N LYS A 124 38.89 19.30 29.54
CA LYS A 124 40.08 20.09 29.23
C LYS A 124 39.91 20.75 27.85
N LEU A 125 40.25 22.02 27.73
CA LEU A 125 40.18 22.73 26.45
C LEU A 125 41.50 22.55 25.70
N LYS A 126 41.47 22.23 24.40
CA LYS A 126 42.62 22.12 23.50
C LYS A 126 42.40 22.88 22.20
N LYS A 127 43.41 23.59 21.69
CA LYS A 127 43.34 24.38 20.45
C LYS A 127 44.61 24.26 19.60
N ASN A 128 44.46 24.06 18.29
CA ASN A 128 45.58 23.98 17.35
C ASN A 128 46.25 25.34 17.05
N ASN A 129 45.62 26.46 17.41
CA ASN A 129 46.19 27.81 17.30
C ASN A 129 46.86 28.29 18.61
N SER A 130 46.91 27.45 19.65
CA SER A 130 47.55 27.77 20.92
C SER A 130 48.97 27.19 20.97
N THR A 131 49.96 28.04 21.18
CA THR A 131 51.38 27.64 21.18
C THR A 131 51.97 27.41 22.58
N SER A 132 51.22 27.67 23.65
CA SER A 132 51.68 27.49 25.03
C SER A 132 50.54 27.48 26.04
N GLY A 133 50.72 26.80 27.18
CA GLY A 133 49.74 26.73 28.27
C GLY A 133 48.80 25.53 28.14
N ASP A 134 47.83 25.42 29.04
CA ASP A 134 47.00 24.21 29.20
C ASP A 134 46.16 23.86 27.96
N GLN A 135 45.90 24.86 27.10
CA GLN A 135 45.16 24.71 25.84
C GLN A 135 46.01 24.24 24.64
N SER A 136 47.34 24.23 24.77
CA SER A 136 48.22 23.76 23.69
C SER A 136 48.36 22.23 23.68
N PHE A 137 48.72 21.67 22.52
CA PHE A 137 49.07 20.26 22.34
C PHE A 137 50.11 20.10 21.22
N THR A 138 50.74 18.91 21.12
CA THR A 138 51.74 18.62 20.08
C THR A 138 51.06 18.40 18.73
N HIS A 139 51.54 19.06 17.68
CA HIS A 139 50.91 18.99 16.36
C HIS A 139 51.45 17.85 15.50
N VAL A 140 50.58 17.26 14.68
CA VAL A 140 50.99 16.56 13.46
C VAL A 140 51.45 17.61 12.45
N THR A 141 52.65 17.44 11.91
CA THR A 141 53.33 18.45 11.08
C THR A 141 53.53 18.03 9.63
N ASP A 142 53.30 16.75 9.31
CA ASP A 142 53.37 16.20 7.95
C ASP A 142 52.58 14.90 7.88
N ILE A 143 52.11 14.54 6.68
CA ILE A 143 51.43 13.27 6.38
C ILE A 143 51.91 12.70 5.05
N ILE A 144 51.83 11.37 4.93
CA ILE A 144 52.08 10.63 3.69
C ILE A 144 50.86 9.76 3.44
N THR A 145 50.32 9.77 2.21
CA THR A 145 49.21 8.92 1.75
C THR A 145 49.62 8.11 0.53
N ASN A 146 48.84 7.11 0.14
CA ASN A 146 49.08 6.33 -1.09
C ASN A 146 48.51 6.98 -2.37
N TRP A 147 48.11 8.26 -2.30
CA TRP A 147 47.56 8.94 -3.47
C TRP A 147 48.58 9.04 -4.60
N ASN A 148 48.26 8.47 -5.75
CA ASN A 148 49.22 8.31 -6.83
C ASN A 148 49.08 9.37 -7.94
N TYR A 149 49.33 10.63 -7.61
CA TYR A 149 49.12 11.75 -8.54
C TYR A 149 50.20 11.90 -9.62
N ASP A 150 51.41 11.39 -9.39
CA ASP A 150 52.57 11.56 -10.27
C ASP A 150 53.28 10.25 -10.64
N SER A 151 52.60 9.12 -10.46
CA SER A 151 53.12 7.76 -10.69
C SER A 151 54.20 7.29 -9.71
N GLN A 152 54.44 8.00 -8.60
CA GLN A 152 55.33 7.52 -7.53
C GLN A 152 54.65 6.56 -6.53
N GLY A 153 53.33 6.48 -6.54
CA GLY A 153 52.54 5.61 -5.66
C GLY A 153 52.25 6.20 -4.27
N PHE A 154 52.73 7.40 -3.96
CA PHE A 154 52.45 8.08 -2.69
C PHE A 154 52.36 9.60 -2.89
N TRP A 155 51.74 10.28 -1.92
CA TRP A 155 51.69 11.74 -1.82
C TRP A 155 52.11 12.18 -0.42
N ARG A 156 52.99 13.17 -0.34
CA ARG A 156 53.50 13.72 0.92
C ARG A 156 53.21 15.20 1.00
N PHE A 157 52.50 15.60 2.05
CA PHE A 157 52.09 17.00 2.25
C PHE A 157 53.28 17.98 2.18
N SER A 158 54.39 17.72 2.89
CA SER A 158 55.51 18.67 2.96
C SER A 158 56.28 18.88 1.66
N THR A 159 56.15 18.00 0.65
CA THR A 159 56.89 18.08 -0.62
C THR A 159 56.00 18.27 -1.84
N ASP A 160 54.79 17.72 -1.82
CA ASP A 160 53.98 17.53 -3.02
C ASP A 160 52.79 18.51 -3.07
N TYR A 161 52.33 18.97 -1.91
CA TYR A 161 51.25 19.95 -1.81
C TYR A 161 51.71 21.36 -2.20
N THR A 162 50.99 22.00 -3.12
CA THR A 162 51.17 23.42 -3.43
C THR A 162 49.84 24.17 -3.37
N TYR A 163 49.69 25.07 -2.39
CA TYR A 163 48.48 25.89 -2.26
C TYR A 163 48.21 26.70 -3.55
N GLY A 164 46.96 26.65 -4.01
CA GLY A 164 46.50 27.27 -5.25
C GLY A 164 46.68 26.40 -6.51
N THR A 165 47.25 25.19 -6.37
CA THR A 165 47.47 24.27 -7.51
C THR A 165 46.67 22.98 -7.28
N SER A 166 45.41 22.95 -7.74
CA SER A 166 44.47 21.85 -7.46
C SER A 166 44.91 20.48 -7.97
N SER A 167 45.77 20.41 -8.98
CA SER A 167 46.35 19.14 -9.46
C SER A 167 47.29 18.46 -8.45
N THR A 168 47.60 19.13 -7.33
CA THR A 168 48.40 18.58 -6.22
C THR A 168 47.54 18.19 -5.02
N TYR A 169 46.21 18.25 -5.15
CA TYR A 169 45.26 17.95 -4.08
C TYR A 169 44.67 16.55 -4.33
N PRO A 170 44.73 15.64 -3.34
CA PRO A 170 44.06 14.35 -3.44
C PRO A 170 42.61 14.47 -3.87
N ASN A 171 42.13 13.60 -4.75
CA ASN A 171 40.80 13.71 -5.33
C ASN A 171 40.08 12.36 -5.55
N ASP A 172 40.64 11.27 -5.07
CA ASP A 172 40.07 9.93 -5.01
C ASP A 172 40.45 9.29 -3.66
N SER A 173 40.36 7.96 -3.53
CA SER A 173 40.80 7.22 -2.35
C SER A 173 42.28 7.47 -2.06
N HIS A 174 42.60 7.83 -0.82
CA HIS A 174 43.96 8.15 -0.39
C HIS A 174 44.18 7.80 1.09
N GLU A 175 44.69 6.60 1.31
CA GLU A 175 44.93 6.02 2.62
C GLU A 175 46.13 6.65 3.31
N LEU A 176 45.98 6.94 4.60
CA LEU A 176 47.04 7.51 5.43
C LEU A 176 48.12 6.46 5.73
N LEU A 177 49.32 6.63 5.17
CA LEU A 177 50.47 5.74 5.35
C LEU A 177 51.32 6.11 6.57
N ALA A 178 51.55 7.41 6.80
CA ALA A 178 52.37 7.87 7.92
C ALA A 178 52.02 9.29 8.37
N ILE A 179 52.27 9.57 9.66
CA ILE A 179 52.15 10.91 10.25
C ILE A 179 53.48 11.35 10.85
N LYS A 180 53.78 12.67 10.83
CA LYS A 180 54.92 13.23 11.57
C LYS A 180 54.48 13.92 12.84
N TYR A 181 54.76 13.29 13.98
CA TYR A 181 54.42 13.77 15.31
C TYR A 181 55.67 13.93 16.17
N ASN A 182 55.80 15.06 16.86
CA ASN A 182 56.99 15.41 17.66
C ASN A 182 58.34 15.21 16.93
N GLY A 183 58.37 15.49 15.62
CA GLY A 183 59.57 15.38 14.79
C GLY A 183 59.88 13.98 14.23
N VAL A 184 59.11 12.95 14.59
CA VAL A 184 59.29 11.56 14.16
C VAL A 184 58.14 11.16 13.22
N TYR A 185 58.45 10.43 12.14
CA TYR A 185 57.41 9.78 11.34
C TYR A 185 57.00 8.48 12.02
N TYR A 186 55.70 8.25 12.14
CA TYR A 186 55.10 7.00 12.58
C TYR A 186 54.29 6.44 11.41
N SER A 187 54.58 5.21 11.01
CA SER A 187 53.74 4.50 10.03
C SER A 187 52.39 4.14 10.64
N THR A 188 51.36 4.05 9.81
CA THR A 188 50.04 3.54 10.19
C THR A 188 49.89 2.04 9.98
N GLY A 189 50.87 1.38 9.35
CA GLY A 189 50.80 -0.03 8.99
C GLY A 189 49.90 -0.33 7.79
N VAL A 190 49.41 0.70 7.07
CA VAL A 190 48.63 0.54 5.83
C VAL A 190 49.49 -0.07 4.72
N ASP A 191 50.65 0.52 4.43
CA ASP A 191 51.61 0.01 3.44
C ASP A 191 53.04 0.39 3.83
N ASP A 192 53.62 -0.41 4.73
CA ASP A 192 55.01 -0.25 5.15
C ASP A 192 56.01 -0.51 4.01
N GLU A 193 55.67 -1.36 3.04
CA GLU A 193 56.56 -1.68 1.92
C GLU A 193 56.73 -0.46 1.00
N LEU A 194 55.64 0.27 0.75
CA LEU A 194 55.66 1.53 0.02
C LEU A 194 56.47 2.60 0.77
N LEU A 195 56.34 2.72 2.10
CA LEU A 195 57.16 3.65 2.90
C LEU A 195 58.65 3.29 2.87
N ASP A 196 59.00 2.00 2.96
CA ASP A 196 60.38 1.51 2.87
C ASP A 196 61.03 1.84 1.50
N ALA A 197 60.22 2.03 0.45
CA ALA A 197 60.67 2.45 -0.88
C ALA A 197 60.96 3.97 -0.99
N ILE A 198 60.50 4.80 -0.05
CA ILE A 198 60.70 6.26 -0.08
C ILE A 198 62.13 6.60 0.35
N SER A 199 62.96 7.01 -0.62
CA SER A 199 64.38 7.32 -0.39
C SER A 199 64.59 8.39 0.71
N GLY A 200 65.28 8.00 1.78
CA GLY A 200 65.68 8.90 2.87
C GLY A 200 64.60 9.14 3.92
N LEU A 201 63.48 8.44 3.87
CA LEU A 201 62.49 8.42 4.94
C LEU A 201 62.98 7.54 6.10
N THR A 202 62.88 8.07 7.33
CA THR A 202 63.11 7.30 8.56
C THR A 202 61.87 7.43 9.43
N TYR A 203 61.32 6.30 9.87
CA TYR A 203 60.07 6.25 10.62
C TYR A 203 60.08 5.14 11.68
N SER A 204 59.21 5.27 12.68
CA SER A 204 58.86 4.18 13.61
C SER A 204 57.71 3.37 13.00
N LYS A 205 57.83 2.05 13.02
CA LYS A 205 56.77 1.14 12.58
C LYS A 205 55.74 1.03 13.69
N GLU A 206 54.56 1.59 13.45
CA GLU A 206 53.38 1.44 14.30
C GLU A 206 52.25 0.85 13.46
N VAL A 207 51.15 0.49 14.11
CA VAL A 207 49.92 0.09 13.43
C VAL A 207 48.79 0.93 14.00
N PHE A 208 48.18 1.75 13.16
CA PHE A 208 47.00 2.52 13.51
C PHE A 208 45.78 1.88 12.86
N LYS A 209 44.65 1.95 13.55
CA LYS A 209 43.39 1.43 13.06
C LYS A 209 42.26 2.38 13.41
N ALA A 210 41.35 2.63 12.47
CA ALA A 210 40.12 3.32 12.78
C ALA A 210 39.34 2.53 13.82
N TYR A 211 38.76 3.24 14.78
CA TYR A 211 37.83 2.62 15.69
C TYR A 211 36.55 2.24 14.93
N SER A 212 36.13 0.98 15.05
CA SER A 212 34.77 0.57 14.70
C SER A 212 33.73 1.33 15.54
N THR A 213 32.54 1.62 15.02
CA THR A 213 31.51 2.37 15.76
C THR A 213 30.48 1.46 16.44
N ASN A 214 29.98 1.86 17.61
CA ASN A 214 28.92 1.21 18.41
C ASN A 214 27.52 1.77 18.07
N GLY A 215 27.28 2.02 16.79
CA GLY A 215 26.12 2.76 16.30
C GLY A 215 26.31 4.27 16.36
N ILE A 216 25.92 4.95 15.27
CA ILE A 216 25.87 6.40 15.14
C ILE A 216 24.44 6.79 15.53
N THR A 217 24.24 7.53 16.60
CA THR A 217 22.87 7.88 17.04
C THR A 217 22.60 9.34 16.77
N GLY A 218 21.52 9.64 16.06
CA GLY A 218 21.11 10.99 15.72
C GLY A 218 20.20 11.00 14.50
N THR A 219 19.66 12.18 14.21
CA THR A 219 18.91 12.42 12.98
C THR A 219 19.67 13.39 12.11
N ILE A 220 19.51 13.23 10.80
CA ILE A 220 20.04 14.20 9.83
C ILE A 220 19.37 15.55 10.06
N ASN A 221 20.18 16.59 10.31
CA ASN A 221 19.70 17.95 10.53
C ASN A 221 19.41 18.63 9.21
N ASN A 222 18.15 18.98 8.88
CA ASN A 222 17.76 19.98 7.87
C ASN A 222 18.72 20.17 6.66
N GLY A 223 19.23 19.09 6.05
CA GLY A 223 20.16 19.12 4.92
C GLY A 223 21.61 19.58 5.21
N ALA A 224 22.09 19.56 6.46
CA ALA A 224 23.41 20.06 6.85
C ALA A 224 24.47 18.97 7.04
N ASN A 225 24.09 17.69 7.05
CA ASN A 225 25.02 16.55 7.12
C ASN A 225 25.30 16.03 5.73
N PHE A 226 26.58 15.77 5.43
CA PHE A 226 26.98 15.27 4.12
C PHE A 226 27.92 14.07 4.23
N ILE A 227 27.74 13.10 3.34
CA ILE A 227 28.81 12.16 3.00
C ILE A 227 29.77 12.88 2.04
N ALA A 228 31.06 12.81 2.34
CA ALA A 228 32.14 13.34 1.55
C ALA A 228 32.89 12.21 0.84
N THR A 229 33.15 12.35 -0.45
CA THR A 229 34.04 11.45 -1.20
C THR A 229 34.96 12.27 -2.10
N GLY A 230 36.10 11.73 -2.52
CA GLY A 230 36.93 12.39 -3.52
C GLY A 230 36.16 12.59 -4.84
N ASP A 231 36.43 13.71 -5.54
CA ASP A 231 35.84 14.09 -6.85
C ASP A 231 35.91 12.98 -7.94
N LEU A 232 36.76 11.96 -7.77
CA LEU A 232 36.98 10.89 -8.73
C LEU A 232 36.60 9.49 -8.21
N VAL A 233 35.97 9.38 -7.04
CA VAL A 233 35.50 8.08 -6.50
C VAL A 233 34.42 7.45 -7.40
N ASP A 234 33.61 8.29 -8.05
CA ASP A 234 32.62 7.92 -9.06
C ASP A 234 33.19 7.86 -10.49
N GLY A 235 34.47 8.23 -10.67
CA GLY A 235 35.15 8.34 -11.96
C GLY A 235 34.83 9.61 -12.75
N VAL A 236 34.10 10.58 -12.20
CA VAL A 236 33.63 11.79 -12.90
C VAL A 236 33.88 13.05 -12.08
N VAL A 237 34.80 13.89 -12.55
CA VAL A 237 34.94 15.23 -11.96
C VAL A 237 33.73 16.09 -12.29
N GLY A 238 33.04 16.56 -11.26
CA GLY A 238 31.94 17.52 -11.38
C GLY A 238 30.66 16.90 -11.93
N GLU A 239 30.25 15.74 -11.39
CA GLU A 239 28.94 15.18 -11.68
C GLU A 239 27.80 16.18 -11.36
N GLY A 240 26.64 15.97 -11.97
CA GLY A 240 25.46 16.80 -11.73
C GLY A 240 24.93 16.66 -10.29
N THR A 241 23.73 17.14 -10.02
CA THR A 241 23.12 16.97 -8.68
C THR A 241 22.59 15.56 -8.44
N THR A 242 22.33 14.80 -9.51
CA THR A 242 21.82 13.43 -9.46
C THR A 242 22.95 12.43 -9.27
N ILE A 243 22.85 11.60 -8.24
CA ILE A 243 23.78 10.52 -7.97
C ILE A 243 23.52 9.39 -8.97
N THR A 244 24.53 9.05 -9.75
CA THR A 244 24.43 7.97 -10.76
C THR A 244 25.38 6.81 -10.48
N SER A 245 26.36 7.01 -9.60
CA SER A 245 27.37 6.01 -9.27
C SER A 245 26.87 5.06 -8.17
N PRO A 246 26.93 3.73 -8.40
CA PRO A 246 26.63 2.74 -7.36
C PRO A 246 27.68 2.74 -6.23
N ASN A 247 28.87 3.32 -6.47
CA ASN A 247 29.87 3.49 -5.41
C ASN A 247 29.48 4.58 -4.41
N ILE A 248 28.45 5.39 -4.73
CA ILE A 248 27.98 6.51 -3.90
C ILE A 248 26.56 6.27 -3.38
N SER A 249 25.63 5.79 -4.21
CA SER A 249 24.20 5.71 -3.87
C SER A 249 23.90 4.93 -2.59
N ASP A 250 24.73 3.92 -2.30
CA ASP A 250 24.51 2.97 -1.21
C ASP A 250 25.44 3.25 -0.01
N LEU A 251 26.22 4.33 -0.06
CA LEU A 251 27.09 4.71 1.05
C LEU A 251 26.26 5.08 2.27
N THR A 252 26.81 4.73 3.42
CA THR A 252 26.31 5.08 4.74
C THR A 252 27.40 5.81 5.51
N VAL A 253 26.99 6.62 6.49
CA VAL A 253 27.90 7.30 7.44
C VAL A 253 28.84 6.28 8.11
N PHE A 254 28.38 5.06 8.35
CA PHE A 254 29.23 4.00 8.89
C PHE A 254 30.35 3.61 7.94
N GLN A 255 30.05 3.28 6.69
CA GLN A 255 31.03 2.78 5.73
C GLN A 255 32.17 3.77 5.49
N VAL A 256 31.82 5.05 5.28
CA VAL A 256 32.82 6.08 4.98
C VAL A 256 33.70 6.45 6.18
N MET A 257 33.28 6.10 7.40
CA MET A 257 34.00 6.37 8.65
C MET A 257 35.06 5.30 9.00
N ILE A 258 35.04 4.17 8.29
CA ILE A 258 35.95 3.04 8.46
C ILE A 258 36.51 2.56 7.11
N ASP A 259 36.53 3.43 6.10
CA ASP A 259 36.92 3.07 4.74
C ASP A 259 38.45 2.93 4.59
N GLY A 260 38.87 2.07 3.67
CA GLY A 260 40.28 1.72 3.44
C GLY A 260 40.86 0.64 4.38
N VAL A 261 42.11 0.27 4.10
CA VAL A 261 42.96 -0.62 4.89
C VAL A 261 43.12 -0.01 6.28
N ASN A 262 42.84 -0.83 7.29
CA ASN A 262 42.74 -0.41 8.70
C ASN A 262 41.73 0.74 8.94
N GLY A 263 40.86 1.06 7.98
CA GLY A 263 39.88 2.15 8.03
C GLY A 263 40.47 3.55 7.93
N LEU A 264 41.65 3.70 7.31
CA LEU A 264 42.43 4.94 7.31
C LEU A 264 42.40 5.71 5.98
N ASP A 265 41.34 5.56 5.18
CA ASP A 265 41.14 6.39 3.99
C ASP A 265 40.75 7.83 4.36
N LEU A 266 41.47 8.83 3.82
CA LEU A 266 41.14 10.25 3.97
C LEU A 266 40.27 10.77 2.81
N GLY A 267 40.06 9.95 1.77
CA GLY A 267 39.26 10.24 0.58
C GLY A 267 37.76 10.03 0.75
N THR A 268 37.31 9.61 1.93
CA THR A 268 35.91 9.51 2.30
C THR A 268 35.69 10.02 3.72
N GLY A 269 34.47 10.46 4.02
CA GLY A 269 34.10 10.79 5.39
C GLY A 269 32.75 11.47 5.48
N VAL A 270 32.52 12.15 6.60
CA VAL A 270 31.24 12.79 6.92
C VAL A 270 31.49 14.20 7.42
N THR A 271 30.70 15.16 6.96
CA THR A 271 30.79 16.56 7.40
C THR A 271 29.58 16.96 8.25
N ASN A 272 29.82 17.91 9.17
CA ASN A 272 28.88 18.47 10.14
C ASN A 272 28.19 17.44 11.05
N TYR A 273 28.80 16.27 11.24
CA TYR A 273 28.05 15.10 11.73
C TYR A 273 27.58 15.28 13.19
N ASN A 274 28.39 15.85 14.09
CA ASN A 274 28.10 15.92 15.52
C ASN A 274 27.33 17.20 15.94
N GLN A 275 26.57 17.83 15.06
CA GLN A 275 25.70 18.95 15.46
C GLN A 275 24.49 18.47 16.28
N SER A 276 23.91 17.34 15.89
CA SER A 276 22.79 16.67 16.59
C SER A 276 23.04 15.20 16.88
N ALA A 277 24.06 14.60 16.27
CA ALA A 277 24.38 13.19 16.43
C ALA A 277 25.55 13.00 17.41
N SER A 278 25.51 11.90 18.14
CA SER A 278 26.65 11.41 18.92
C SER A 278 27.13 10.12 18.31
N ILE A 279 28.45 9.94 18.25
CA ILE A 279 29.07 8.69 17.82
C ILE A 279 29.82 8.09 18.99
N ARG A 280 29.59 6.79 19.17
CA ARG A 280 30.37 5.96 20.07
C ARG A 280 31.29 5.08 19.25
N PHE A 281 32.57 5.10 19.54
CA PHE A 281 33.59 4.31 18.87
C PHE A 281 34.14 3.26 19.84
N PHE A 282 34.16 1.99 19.46
CA PHE A 282 34.66 0.91 20.32
C PHE A 282 36.16 1.03 20.56
N SER A 283 36.61 0.95 21.81
CA SER A 283 38.02 0.88 22.21
C SER A 283 38.19 -0.18 23.32
N GLY A 284 38.02 -1.45 22.99
CA GLY A 284 38.16 -2.54 23.98
C GLY A 284 39.61 -2.98 24.20
N ASN A 285 39.93 -3.49 25.39
CA ASN A 285 41.20 -4.19 25.70
C ASN A 285 42.48 -3.31 25.69
N GLY A 286 42.43 -2.17 26.40
CA GLY A 286 43.59 -1.31 26.63
C GLY A 286 44.78 -2.07 27.23
N GLN A 287 45.89 -2.10 26.51
CA GLN A 287 47.12 -2.75 26.92
C GLN A 287 47.95 -1.80 27.77
N VAL A 288 48.53 -2.29 28.88
CA VAL A 288 49.35 -1.45 29.79
C VAL A 288 50.64 -0.93 29.11
N GLY A 289 50.96 -1.41 27.90
CA GLY A 289 52.22 -1.17 27.19
C GLY A 289 52.42 0.21 26.54
N ALA A 290 51.36 0.98 26.28
CA ALA A 290 51.46 2.26 25.54
C ALA A 290 51.44 3.52 26.42
N ILE A 291 51.37 3.39 27.74
CA ILE A 291 51.41 4.55 28.63
C ILE A 291 52.86 5.08 28.70
N SER A 292 53.03 6.36 28.38
CA SER A 292 54.23 7.16 28.55
C SER A 292 55.42 6.77 27.65
N ASP A 293 55.13 6.29 26.44
CA ASP A 293 56.13 5.94 25.41
C ASP A 293 56.46 7.07 24.41
N ASN A 294 55.67 8.16 24.43
CA ASN A 294 55.71 9.29 23.48
C ASN A 294 55.31 8.94 22.04
N VAL A 295 54.70 7.78 21.83
CA VAL A 295 54.04 7.41 20.59
C VAL A 295 52.60 7.93 20.65
N PRO A 296 52.05 8.49 19.55
CA PRO A 296 50.66 8.94 19.58
C PRO A 296 49.70 7.74 19.67
N ASP A 297 48.69 7.83 20.53
CA ASP A 297 47.73 6.74 20.80
C ASP A 297 46.40 6.92 20.08
N LEU A 298 46.04 8.17 19.77
CA LEU A 298 44.76 8.56 19.21
C LEU A 298 44.98 9.54 18.05
N LEU A 299 44.38 9.26 16.91
CA LEU A 299 44.29 10.17 15.77
C LEU A 299 42.84 10.61 15.59
N ILE A 300 42.61 11.91 15.44
CA ILE A 300 41.32 12.50 15.09
C ILE A 300 41.51 13.28 13.80
N THR A 301 40.74 12.94 12.78
CA THR A 301 40.75 13.65 11.50
C THR A 301 39.77 14.82 11.51
N GLN A 302 40.09 15.84 10.71
CA GLN A 302 39.20 16.93 10.37
C GLN A 302 39.39 17.24 8.88
N ILE A 303 38.41 16.83 8.06
CA ILE A 303 38.47 16.84 6.59
C ILE A 303 37.66 17.96 5.94
N ALA A 304 37.05 18.85 6.72
CA ALA A 304 36.38 20.06 6.25
C ALA A 304 36.72 21.31 7.09
N ASP A 305 36.04 22.41 6.76
CA ASP A 305 36.26 23.68 7.45
C ASP A 305 35.67 23.60 8.86
N SER A 306 36.55 23.72 9.86
CA SER A 306 36.16 23.66 11.26
C SER A 306 35.99 25.05 11.88
N GLY A 307 35.28 25.15 13.00
CA GLY A 307 35.09 26.43 13.69
C GLY A 307 34.38 26.37 15.03
N SER A 308 34.11 25.16 15.52
CA SER A 308 33.34 24.86 16.72
C SER A 308 34.18 24.02 17.70
N TRP A 309 33.60 23.72 18.86
CA TRP A 309 34.23 22.85 19.85
C TRP A 309 33.64 21.45 19.75
N ASP A 310 34.50 20.47 19.51
CA ASP A 310 34.13 19.06 19.52
C ASP A 310 34.61 18.42 20.83
N THR A 311 33.79 17.57 21.46
CA THR A 311 34.16 16.93 22.73
C THR A 311 34.38 15.45 22.54
N TYR A 312 35.56 14.98 22.95
CA TYR A 312 35.97 13.59 22.91
C TYR A 312 36.21 13.08 24.33
N TYR A 313 35.81 11.85 24.63
CA TYR A 313 36.09 11.23 25.94
C TYR A 313 36.11 9.71 25.85
N TYR A 314 36.94 9.08 26.69
CA TYR A 314 36.90 7.63 26.89
C TYR A 314 35.82 7.25 27.90
N ALA A 315 35.17 6.11 27.72
CA ALA A 315 34.18 5.59 28.66
C ALA A 315 34.25 4.06 28.82
N ASP A 316 33.62 3.55 29.88
CA ASP A 316 33.38 2.11 30.07
C ASP A 316 32.17 1.60 29.25
N ASP A 317 31.86 0.31 29.37
CA ASP A 317 30.74 -0.37 28.69
C ASP A 317 29.37 0.18 29.10
N ARG A 318 29.29 0.90 30.21
CA ARG A 318 28.08 1.54 30.73
C ARG A 318 28.03 3.04 30.43
N GLY A 319 29.00 3.55 29.68
CA GLY A 319 29.12 4.95 29.28
C GLY A 319 29.70 5.87 30.36
N ASN A 320 30.23 5.34 31.47
CA ASN A 320 30.85 6.17 32.49
C ASN A 320 32.16 6.72 31.93
N VAL A 321 32.34 8.05 31.99
CA VAL A 321 33.58 8.69 31.56
C VAL A 321 34.75 8.05 32.32
N ILE A 322 35.86 7.76 31.63
CA ILE A 322 37.14 7.33 32.18
C ILE A 322 38.17 8.43 31.89
N GLY A 323 38.96 8.81 32.90
CA GLY A 323 39.85 9.96 32.78
C GLY A 323 39.08 11.29 32.71
N THR A 324 39.53 12.19 31.85
CA THR A 324 39.01 13.55 31.67
C THR A 324 38.72 13.82 30.18
N PRO A 325 37.52 14.30 29.81
CA PRO A 325 37.19 14.66 28.44
C PRO A 325 38.09 15.77 27.88
N ILE A 326 38.27 15.79 26.56
CA ILE A 326 38.89 16.90 25.83
C ILE A 326 37.85 17.59 24.96
N LYS A 327 37.77 18.91 25.08
CA LYS A 327 37.11 19.80 24.13
C LYS A 327 38.17 20.34 23.17
N LEU A 328 38.11 19.93 21.92
CA LEU A 328 39.04 20.30 20.86
C LEU A 328 38.43 21.42 20.01
N TYR A 329 39.20 22.48 19.77
CA TYR A 329 38.90 23.52 18.81
C TYR A 329 39.94 23.51 17.70
N MET A 330 39.49 23.39 16.46
CA MET A 330 40.34 23.44 15.29
C MET A 330 40.09 24.73 14.51
N ASP A 331 41.10 25.59 14.49
CA ASP A 331 41.15 26.83 13.72
C ASP A 331 41.63 26.52 12.28
N ASN A 332 41.07 27.21 11.28
CA ASN A 332 41.40 27.01 9.86
C ASN A 332 42.69 27.75 9.42
N SER A 333 43.22 28.66 10.23
CA SER A 333 44.40 29.47 9.88
C SER A 333 45.75 28.83 10.25
N THR A 334 45.75 27.72 11.00
CA THR A 334 46.97 27.11 11.54
C THR A 334 46.96 25.58 11.44
N ASN A 335 48.14 25.00 11.21
CA ASN A 335 48.39 23.54 11.25
C ASN A 335 47.49 22.71 10.30
N ASN A 336 47.35 23.18 9.05
CA ASN A 336 46.66 22.46 7.98
C ASN A 336 47.63 21.53 7.24
N LEU A 337 47.19 20.32 6.91
CA LEU A 337 47.95 19.25 6.26
C LEU A 337 47.55 19.10 4.78
N GLY A 338 47.20 20.20 4.14
CA GLY A 338 46.86 20.26 2.71
C GLY A 338 45.36 20.45 2.47
N ARG A 339 45.00 20.30 1.19
CA ARG A 339 43.61 20.29 0.71
C ARG A 339 43.39 19.07 -0.17
N TRP A 340 42.15 18.60 -0.18
CA TRP A 340 41.67 17.58 -1.10
C TRP A 340 40.46 18.12 -1.87
N ALA A 341 40.24 17.59 -3.06
CA ALA A 341 39.07 17.86 -3.89
C ALA A 341 38.03 16.76 -3.65
N LEU A 342 36.79 17.17 -3.44
CA LEU A 342 35.72 16.32 -2.94
C LEU A 342 34.33 16.72 -3.47
N ASP A 343 33.45 15.72 -3.45
CA ASP A 343 32.02 15.88 -3.59
C ASP A 343 31.32 15.71 -2.25
N LEU A 344 30.26 16.49 -2.04
CA LEU A 344 29.45 16.48 -0.82
C LEU A 344 28.01 16.11 -1.17
N TYR A 345 27.56 15.00 -0.59
CA TYR A 345 26.26 14.42 -0.83
C TYR A 345 25.34 14.67 0.34
N SER A 346 24.23 15.35 0.09
CA SER A 346 23.22 15.63 1.11
C SER A 346 22.55 14.34 1.58
N LEU A 347 22.18 14.31 2.85
CA LEU A 347 21.41 13.24 3.45
C LEU A 347 19.96 13.71 3.72
N PRO A 348 18.96 12.81 3.69
CA PRO A 348 17.57 13.19 3.83
C PRO A 348 17.26 13.69 5.25
N SER A 349 16.68 14.88 5.35
CA SER A 349 16.36 15.52 6.64
C SER A 349 15.44 14.65 7.49
N GLY A 350 15.76 14.51 8.78
CA GLY A 350 14.98 13.71 9.73
C GLY A 350 15.23 12.20 9.66
N ALA A 351 15.98 11.70 8.66
CA ALA A 351 16.35 10.28 8.60
C ALA A 351 17.32 9.90 9.73
N ASP A 352 17.33 8.62 10.09
CA ASP A 352 18.33 8.06 11.01
C ASP A 352 19.71 8.08 10.36
N ILE A 353 20.67 8.70 11.04
CA ILE A 353 22.02 8.92 10.51
C ILE A 353 22.79 7.63 10.19
N ASN A 354 22.44 6.47 10.75
CA ASN A 354 23.08 5.19 10.39
C ASN A 354 22.65 4.68 9.01
N THR A 355 21.40 4.96 8.64
CA THR A 355 20.73 4.34 7.48
C THR A 355 20.46 5.33 6.37
N ALA A 356 20.69 6.62 6.62
CA ALA A 356 20.59 7.66 5.64
C ALA A 356 21.58 7.43 4.49
N ASN A 357 21.03 7.32 3.28
CA ASN A 357 21.80 7.26 2.04
C ASN A 357 21.86 8.65 1.37
N PRO A 358 22.91 8.93 0.60
CA PRO A 358 23.02 10.10 -0.27
C PRO A 358 21.76 10.36 -1.12
N GLN A 359 21.27 11.61 -1.13
CA GLN A 359 20.12 12.05 -1.97
C GLN A 359 20.59 12.77 -3.23
N SER A 360 21.46 13.75 -3.05
CA SER A 360 21.93 14.60 -4.13
C SER A 360 23.30 15.20 -3.82
N ARG A 361 24.09 15.44 -4.86
CA ARG A 361 25.31 16.23 -4.75
C ARG A 361 24.93 17.70 -4.52
N THR A 362 25.50 18.30 -3.47
CA THR A 362 25.05 19.60 -2.95
C THR A 362 25.69 20.78 -3.67
N PHE A 363 26.98 20.71 -3.97
CA PHE A 363 27.73 21.82 -4.56
C PHE A 363 28.12 21.50 -5.99
N ARG A 364 27.79 22.40 -6.93
CA ARG A 364 28.00 22.19 -8.37
C ARG A 364 29.43 22.49 -8.85
N ASN A 365 30.23 23.19 -8.04
CA ASN A 365 31.63 23.49 -8.35
C ASN A 365 32.55 22.40 -7.77
N ASN A 366 33.78 22.29 -8.27
CA ASN A 366 34.80 21.48 -7.62
C ASN A 366 35.12 22.08 -6.25
N GLU A 367 34.65 21.43 -5.20
CA GLU A 367 34.89 21.85 -3.85
C GLU A 367 36.29 21.39 -3.42
N THR A 368 36.90 22.15 -2.52
CA THR A 368 38.11 21.67 -1.84
C THR A 368 37.99 21.94 -0.36
N ARG A 369 38.52 21.02 0.45
CA ARG A 369 38.48 21.13 1.91
C ARG A 369 39.84 20.90 2.52
N LEU A 370 40.05 21.46 3.71
CA LEU A 370 41.30 21.31 4.46
C LEU A 370 41.37 19.91 5.07
N ILE A 371 42.56 19.31 5.05
CA ILE A 371 42.85 18.12 5.87
C ILE A 371 43.61 18.57 7.12
N LYS A 372 43.18 18.10 8.28
CA LYS A 372 43.89 18.21 9.55
C LYS A 372 43.84 16.88 10.26
N ILE A 373 44.90 16.57 10.98
CA ILE A 373 44.99 15.40 11.84
C ILE A 373 45.54 15.88 13.18
N VAL A 374 44.82 15.54 14.25
CA VAL A 374 45.25 15.75 15.62
C VAL A 374 45.68 14.41 16.18
N ALA A 375 46.83 14.40 16.85
CA ALA A 375 47.33 13.24 17.56
C ALA A 375 47.38 13.54 19.05
N PHE A 376 46.88 12.62 19.87
CA PHE A 376 46.93 12.70 21.33
C PHE A 376 47.54 11.44 21.92
N ASN A 377 48.17 11.61 23.07
CA ASN A 377 48.54 10.48 23.91
C ASN A 377 47.43 10.23 24.93
N LEU A 378 47.37 9.03 25.49
CA LEU A 378 46.38 8.66 26.51
C LEU A 378 46.45 9.56 27.76
N GLU A 379 47.63 10.06 28.11
CA GLU A 379 47.81 10.96 29.26
C GLU A 379 47.12 12.32 29.08
N ASP A 380 46.88 12.77 27.84
CA ASP A 380 46.15 14.03 27.61
C ASP A 380 44.73 13.94 28.20
N PHE A 381 44.15 12.75 28.20
CA PHE A 381 42.85 12.40 28.79
C PHE A 381 42.95 11.93 30.26
N ASP A 382 44.10 12.07 30.93
CA ASP A 382 44.36 11.48 32.26
C ASP A 382 44.12 9.96 32.32
N ILE A 383 44.33 9.26 31.19
CA ILE A 383 44.39 7.81 31.17
C ILE A 383 45.80 7.37 31.59
N SER A 384 45.85 6.36 32.45
CA SER A 384 47.06 5.85 33.07
C SER A 384 46.94 4.35 33.26
N SER A 385 48.03 3.71 33.70
CA SER A 385 48.05 2.27 33.98
C SER A 385 46.99 1.80 34.99
N THR A 386 46.40 2.70 35.80
CA THR A 386 45.39 2.34 36.79
C THR A 386 43.95 2.35 36.27
N ASN A 387 43.67 3.05 35.16
CA ASN A 387 42.31 3.20 34.63
C ASN A 387 42.16 2.77 33.15
N ILE A 388 43.26 2.56 32.42
CA ILE A 388 43.23 2.13 31.02
C ILE A 388 42.47 0.80 30.82
N GLY A 389 42.55 -0.13 31.77
CA GLY A 389 41.80 -1.40 31.70
C GLY A 389 40.28 -1.24 31.75
N SER A 390 39.78 -0.09 32.22
CA SER A 390 38.35 0.25 32.25
C SER A 390 37.88 0.95 30.97
N VAL A 391 38.78 1.35 30.09
CA VAL A 391 38.44 2.00 28.82
C VAL A 391 37.84 0.95 27.87
N LYS A 392 36.65 1.24 27.35
CA LYS A 392 35.88 0.36 26.44
C LYS A 392 35.44 1.05 25.15
N ASN A 393 35.34 2.37 25.16
CA ASN A 393 35.01 3.18 23.99
C ASN A 393 35.64 4.56 24.10
N ILE A 394 35.81 5.21 22.96
CA ILE A 394 35.95 6.67 22.84
C ILE A 394 34.68 7.21 22.19
N ASN A 395 34.17 8.32 22.70
CA ASN A 395 32.91 8.90 22.22
C ASN A 395 33.16 10.33 21.72
N SER A 396 32.42 10.71 20.69
CA SER A 396 32.27 12.10 20.25
C SER A 396 30.80 12.50 20.36
N VAL A 397 30.54 13.63 21.02
CA VAL A 397 29.17 14.04 21.39
C VAL A 397 28.61 15.14 20.50
N ALA A 398 27.28 15.20 20.45
CA ALA A 398 26.54 16.26 19.81
C ALA A 398 26.82 17.64 20.43
N GLY A 399 26.89 18.69 19.60
CA GLY A 399 27.12 20.09 20.01
C GLY A 399 28.32 20.76 19.36
N GLY A 400 29.01 20.07 18.45
CA GLY A 400 30.14 20.56 17.66
C GLY A 400 29.86 20.52 16.15
N ALA A 401 30.90 20.67 15.33
CA ALA A 401 30.84 20.54 13.86
C ALA A 401 32.14 19.84 13.41
N ALA A 402 32.25 18.58 13.81
CA ALA A 402 33.30 17.69 13.41
C ALA A 402 32.99 17.16 12.01
N ASP A 403 34.03 17.13 11.19
CA ASP A 403 34.00 16.58 9.85
C ASP A 403 35.10 15.54 9.76
N MET A 404 34.76 14.27 9.84
CA MET A 404 35.73 13.22 10.08
C MET A 404 35.77 12.25 8.91
N ALA A 405 36.98 11.82 8.55
CA ALA A 405 37.20 10.60 7.79
C ALA A 405 37.18 9.40 8.74
N PHE A 406 37.97 9.49 9.82
CA PHE A 406 38.03 8.47 10.86
C PHE A 406 38.54 9.03 12.19
N ILE A 407 38.37 8.25 13.26
CA ILE A 407 39.14 8.36 14.49
C ILE A 407 39.90 7.04 14.63
N ALA A 408 41.21 7.09 14.84
CA ALA A 408 42.06 5.91 14.89
C ALA A 408 42.84 5.78 16.19
N TYR A 409 43.17 4.55 16.56
CA TYR A 409 44.01 4.22 17.71
C TYR A 409 45.29 3.52 17.27
N ASN A 410 46.34 3.65 18.08
CA ASN A 410 47.52 2.80 17.94
C ASN A 410 47.24 1.41 18.55
N GLN A 411 47.47 0.35 17.78
CA GLN A 411 47.28 -1.03 18.22
C GLN A 411 48.15 -1.40 19.43
N SER A 412 49.28 -0.73 19.64
CA SER A 412 50.10 -0.90 20.84
C SER A 412 49.37 -0.47 22.12
N ALA A 413 48.45 0.50 22.02
CA ALA A 413 47.63 1.01 23.12
C ALA A 413 46.37 0.19 23.34
N PHE A 414 45.73 -0.24 22.26
CA PHE A 414 44.53 -1.08 22.32
C PHE A 414 44.68 -2.24 21.34
N ASP A 415 44.83 -3.47 21.83
CA ASP A 415 44.71 -4.66 20.97
C ASP A 415 43.25 -5.12 21.00
N ILE A 416 42.42 -4.43 20.21
CA ILE A 416 40.97 -4.64 20.20
C ILE A 416 40.66 -6.00 19.57
N LYS A 417 40.45 -7.02 20.42
CA LYS A 417 39.84 -8.32 20.05
C LYS A 417 38.36 -8.39 20.42
N ALA A 418 37.69 -7.23 20.41
CA ALA A 418 36.26 -7.14 20.67
C ALA A 418 35.47 -7.83 19.55
N PRO A 419 34.22 -8.24 19.82
CA PRO A 419 33.31 -8.62 18.75
C PRO A 419 33.21 -7.51 17.70
N ILE A 420 33.22 -7.87 16.42
CA ILE A 420 32.85 -7.01 15.31
C ILE A 420 31.65 -7.67 14.64
N ALA A 421 30.68 -6.89 14.19
CA ALA A 421 29.55 -7.40 13.45
C ALA A 421 29.13 -6.45 12.34
N ARG A 422 28.52 -7.01 11.30
CA ARG A 422 27.85 -6.22 10.27
C ARG A 422 26.59 -5.55 10.85
N PRO A 423 26.24 -4.34 10.41
CA PRO A 423 24.95 -3.73 10.74
C PRO A 423 23.79 -4.67 10.37
N ILE A 424 22.76 -4.68 11.21
CA ILE A 424 21.54 -5.43 10.94
C ILE A 424 20.58 -4.49 10.23
N LEU A 425 20.10 -4.88 9.06
CA LEU A 425 19.11 -4.09 8.34
C LEU A 425 17.75 -4.17 9.06
N PRO A 426 16.99 -3.06 9.10
CA PRO A 426 15.59 -3.07 9.53
C PRO A 426 14.77 -4.19 8.91
N ARG A 427 13.67 -4.55 9.56
CA ARG A 427 12.70 -5.50 9.00
C ARG A 427 11.33 -4.84 8.94
N PHE A 428 10.60 -5.22 7.91
CA PHE A 428 9.28 -4.72 7.64
C PHE A 428 8.32 -5.89 7.55
N VAL A 429 7.07 -5.64 7.95
CA VAL A 429 5.95 -6.52 7.65
C VAL A 429 4.88 -5.66 7.02
N CYS A 430 4.34 -6.10 5.87
CA CYS A 430 3.30 -5.32 5.23
C CYS A 430 2.08 -5.11 6.14
N LYS A 431 1.78 -6.11 6.97
CA LYS A 431 0.75 -6.04 8.01
C LYS A 431 1.17 -6.83 9.24
N ALA A 432 0.96 -6.24 10.42
CA ALA A 432 1.19 -6.87 11.71
C ALA A 432 -0.07 -7.61 12.21
N ASP A 433 -0.60 -8.51 11.39
CA ASP A 433 -1.85 -9.26 11.63
C ASP A 433 -1.65 -10.69 12.15
N GLY A 434 -0.39 -11.07 12.44
CA GLY A 434 -0.04 -12.41 12.91
C GLY A 434 0.22 -13.44 11.81
N THR A 435 0.17 -13.07 10.53
CA THR A 435 0.41 -14.02 9.41
C THR A 435 1.88 -14.12 9.00
N THR A 436 2.65 -13.05 9.17
CA THR A 436 4.04 -12.96 8.71
C THR A 436 5.01 -13.20 9.86
N SER A 437 6.12 -13.90 9.59
CA SER A 437 7.19 -14.13 10.55
C SER A 437 8.47 -13.45 10.08
N VAL A 438 9.21 -12.84 11.01
CA VAL A 438 10.44 -12.11 10.73
C VAL A 438 11.61 -12.79 11.43
N THR A 439 12.75 -12.85 10.76
CA THR A 439 14.02 -13.27 11.35
C THR A 439 15.05 -12.15 11.22
N PHE A 440 15.64 -11.78 12.35
CA PHE A 440 16.88 -11.00 12.40
C PHE A 440 18.05 -11.96 12.49
N SER A 441 19.09 -11.69 11.71
CA SER A 441 20.35 -12.46 11.71
C SER A 441 21.51 -11.48 11.76
N VAL A 442 22.54 -11.80 12.53
CA VAL A 442 23.76 -11.00 12.62
C VAL A 442 24.96 -11.81 12.15
N GLU A 443 25.81 -11.19 11.33
CA GLU A 443 27.13 -11.73 11.00
C GLU A 443 28.15 -11.09 11.96
N ALA A 444 28.74 -11.87 12.85
CA ALA A 444 29.68 -11.40 13.86
C ALA A 444 30.93 -12.28 13.95
N GLY A 445 32.05 -11.68 14.34
CA GLY A 445 33.34 -12.32 14.57
C GLY A 445 34.22 -11.47 15.46
N ILE A 446 35.54 -11.59 15.32
CA ILE A 446 36.55 -10.71 15.92
C ILE A 446 37.39 -10.08 14.81
N ASP A 447 38.11 -9.00 15.12
CA ASP A 447 39.09 -8.39 14.21
C ASP A 447 40.17 -9.39 13.77
N ASP A 448 40.31 -9.59 12.46
CA ASP A 448 41.29 -10.47 11.84
C ASP A 448 42.72 -9.89 11.83
N GLY A 449 42.89 -8.63 12.22
CA GLY A 449 44.17 -7.93 12.22
C GLY A 449 44.38 -7.04 10.99
N ALA A 450 43.58 -7.16 9.94
CA ALA A 450 43.64 -6.41 8.69
C ALA A 450 42.36 -5.60 8.39
N GLY A 451 41.44 -5.50 9.36
CA GLY A 451 40.17 -4.77 9.23
C GLY A 451 38.99 -5.64 8.78
N GLY A 452 39.16 -6.96 8.70
CA GLY A 452 38.09 -7.92 8.38
C GLY A 452 37.50 -8.63 9.61
N ILE A 453 36.39 -9.33 9.39
CA ILE A 453 35.72 -10.18 10.40
C ILE A 453 36.24 -11.61 10.25
N THR A 454 36.86 -12.16 11.30
CA THR A 454 37.18 -13.59 11.37
C THR A 454 36.44 -14.27 12.52
N ASN A 455 36.19 -15.56 12.38
CA ASN A 455 35.71 -16.37 13.49
C ASN A 455 36.74 -16.38 14.64
N PRO A 456 36.29 -16.38 15.91
CA PRO A 456 37.16 -16.65 17.04
C PRO A 456 37.96 -17.94 16.82
N PRO A 457 39.27 -17.97 17.15
CA PRO A 457 40.10 -19.16 17.01
C PRO A 457 39.48 -20.37 17.75
N PRO A 458 39.40 -21.55 17.11
CA PRO A 458 38.85 -22.74 17.77
C PRO A 458 39.60 -23.07 19.06
N GLY A 459 38.89 -23.11 20.19
CA GLY A 459 39.44 -23.45 21.51
C GLY A 459 39.88 -22.26 22.37
N ASP A 460 39.73 -21.02 21.89
CA ASP A 460 39.89 -19.82 22.71
C ASP A 460 38.54 -19.37 23.29
N ASP A 461 38.21 -19.87 24.49
CA ASP A 461 36.95 -19.53 25.17
C ASP A 461 36.84 -18.04 25.52
N THR A 462 37.95 -17.30 25.55
CA THR A 462 37.94 -15.87 25.90
C THR A 462 37.45 -14.97 24.75
N LEU A 463 37.62 -15.44 23.51
CA LEU A 463 37.20 -14.76 22.28
C LEU A 463 35.86 -15.27 21.74
N LYS A 464 35.30 -16.34 22.33
CA LYS A 464 34.01 -16.89 21.95
C LYS A 464 32.89 -15.85 22.10
N LEU A 465 32.13 -15.64 21.02
CA LEU A 465 31.00 -14.72 21.00
C LEU A 465 29.81 -15.26 21.80
N LYS A 466 29.16 -14.38 22.54
CA LYS A 466 27.94 -14.59 23.31
C LYS A 466 26.89 -13.59 22.83
N TYR A 467 25.70 -14.08 22.48
CA TYR A 467 24.63 -13.26 21.94
C TYR A 467 23.51 -13.08 22.97
N LYS A 468 22.83 -11.94 22.92
CA LYS A 468 21.69 -11.65 23.78
C LYS A 468 20.77 -10.63 23.13
N TRP A 469 19.58 -11.08 22.74
CA TRP A 469 18.56 -10.22 22.14
C TRP A 469 17.68 -9.55 23.17
N LYS A 470 17.39 -8.26 22.94
CA LYS A 470 16.51 -7.42 23.74
C LYS A 470 15.43 -6.80 22.86
N LYS A 471 14.21 -6.71 23.37
CA LYS A 471 13.13 -5.87 22.85
C LYS A 471 13.16 -4.58 23.67
N TYR A 472 13.49 -3.47 23.03
CA TYR A 472 13.96 -2.26 23.70
C TYR A 472 15.16 -2.59 24.61
N ASN A 473 14.95 -2.68 25.92
CA ASN A 473 15.97 -3.09 26.88
C ASN A 473 15.57 -4.33 27.72
N SER A 474 14.41 -4.92 27.43
CA SER A 474 13.94 -6.15 28.06
C SER A 474 14.52 -7.37 27.35
N ASP A 475 15.12 -8.28 28.11
CA ASP A 475 15.68 -9.52 27.57
C ASP A 475 14.59 -10.39 26.94
N THR A 476 14.81 -10.81 25.70
CA THR A 476 13.93 -11.78 25.02
C THR A 476 14.22 -13.22 25.43
N GLY A 477 15.36 -13.47 26.07
CA GLY A 477 15.88 -14.80 26.40
C GLY A 477 16.61 -15.50 25.24
N VAL A 478 16.65 -14.91 24.05
CA VAL A 478 17.33 -15.49 22.88
C VAL A 478 18.82 -15.18 22.91
N THR A 479 19.64 -16.21 22.72
CA THR A 479 21.11 -16.20 22.91
C THR A 479 21.89 -16.69 21.69
N THR A 480 21.25 -16.65 20.53
CA THR A 480 21.78 -17.04 19.22
C THR A 480 21.98 -15.83 18.32
N GLU A 481 22.72 -16.01 17.22
CA GLU A 481 22.89 -15.02 16.13
C GLU A 481 21.54 -14.67 15.49
N ASP A 482 20.64 -15.64 15.41
CA ASP A 482 19.30 -15.46 14.88
C ASP A 482 18.27 -15.18 15.96
N PHE A 483 17.34 -14.26 15.68
CA PHE A 483 16.14 -14.02 16.46
C PHE A 483 14.90 -14.00 15.57
N GLN A 484 14.01 -14.97 15.79
CA GLN A 484 12.78 -15.13 15.03
C GLN A 484 11.56 -14.69 15.84
N ILE A 485 10.71 -13.89 15.21
CA ILE A 485 9.39 -13.51 15.70
C ILE A 485 8.37 -14.20 14.79
N VAL A 486 7.57 -15.09 15.36
CA VAL A 486 6.56 -15.88 14.63
C VAL A 486 5.21 -15.21 14.74
N GLY A 487 4.59 -14.90 13.60
CA GLY A 487 3.28 -14.24 13.56
C GLY A 487 3.31 -12.87 14.20
N VAL A 488 4.00 -11.93 13.56
CA VAL A 488 4.19 -10.55 14.03
C VAL A 488 2.85 -9.87 14.24
N VAL A 489 2.64 -9.32 15.44
CA VAL A 489 1.49 -8.47 15.78
C VAL A 489 1.93 -7.05 16.11
N SER A 490 0.99 -6.11 16.22
CA SER A 490 1.28 -4.69 16.50
C SER A 490 2.14 -4.44 17.76
N THR A 491 2.05 -5.30 18.78
CA THR A 491 2.89 -5.19 19.98
C THR A 491 4.34 -5.61 19.75
N ASP A 492 4.65 -6.30 18.65
CA ASP A 492 6.00 -6.70 18.24
C ASP A 492 6.77 -5.65 17.46
N LEU A 493 6.08 -4.63 16.95
CA LEU A 493 6.69 -3.46 16.33
C LEU A 493 7.50 -2.70 17.39
N ALA A 494 8.82 -2.68 17.22
CA ALA A 494 9.74 -2.20 18.24
C ALA A 494 11.15 -2.01 17.69
N THR A 495 11.99 -1.31 18.46
CA THR A 495 13.44 -1.43 18.34
C THR A 495 13.92 -2.64 19.10
N TYR A 496 14.51 -3.60 18.40
CA TYR A 496 15.26 -4.70 18.97
C TYR A 496 16.74 -4.34 19.06
N LYS A 497 17.46 -5.01 19.96
CA LYS A 497 18.89 -4.85 20.11
C LYS A 497 19.51 -6.24 20.27
N ILE A 498 20.61 -6.49 19.58
CA ILE A 498 21.46 -7.64 19.93
C ILE A 498 22.72 -7.14 20.63
N GLU A 499 22.98 -7.70 21.81
CA GLU A 499 24.23 -7.55 22.52
C GLU A 499 25.12 -8.75 22.18
N ILE A 500 26.29 -8.48 21.60
CA ILE A 500 27.31 -9.49 21.27
C ILE A 500 28.53 -9.20 22.12
N SER A 501 28.98 -10.18 22.90
CA SER A 501 30.08 -10.00 23.85
C SER A 501 31.09 -11.15 23.80
N ASN A 502 32.29 -10.91 24.32
CA ASN A 502 33.28 -11.96 24.62
C ASN A 502 33.95 -11.71 25.99
N GLU A 503 34.72 -12.67 26.50
CA GLU A 503 35.31 -12.57 27.85
C GLU A 503 36.52 -11.63 27.92
N ASN A 504 37.10 -11.29 26.77
CA ASN A 504 38.17 -10.29 26.67
C ASN A 504 37.63 -8.83 26.77
N GLY A 505 36.35 -8.69 27.15
CA GLY A 505 35.76 -7.43 27.58
C GLY A 505 35.38 -6.51 26.44
N GLY A 506 35.05 -7.05 25.27
CA GLY A 506 34.36 -6.35 24.18
C GLY A 506 32.88 -6.71 24.16
N THR A 507 32.00 -5.71 24.14
CA THR A 507 30.56 -5.86 23.93
C THR A 507 30.11 -4.86 22.88
N ILE A 508 29.40 -5.32 21.86
CA ILE A 508 28.74 -4.49 20.86
C ILE A 508 27.23 -4.61 21.01
N ILE A 509 26.50 -3.50 20.82
CA ILE A 509 25.04 -3.50 20.84
C ILE A 509 24.54 -2.92 19.53
N LEU A 510 23.93 -3.77 18.69
CA LEU A 510 23.38 -3.34 17.41
C LEU A 510 21.86 -3.14 17.55
N PRO A 511 21.34 -1.93 17.38
CA PRO A 511 19.91 -1.70 17.28
C PRO A 511 19.41 -2.12 15.90
N VAL A 512 18.16 -2.61 15.84
CA VAL A 512 17.43 -2.88 14.59
C VAL A 512 15.94 -2.67 14.83
N THR A 513 15.20 -2.16 13.84
CA THR A 513 13.76 -1.94 13.96
C THR A 513 12.97 -3.05 13.27
N LEU A 514 11.83 -3.40 13.87
CA LEU A 514 10.71 -4.04 13.19
C LEU A 514 9.60 -3.00 13.05
N SER A 515 9.24 -2.67 11.81
CA SER A 515 8.21 -1.69 11.49
C SER A 515 7.12 -2.33 10.63
N GLU A 516 5.91 -1.79 10.73
CA GLU A 516 4.85 -2.08 9.77
C GLU A 516 5.00 -1.18 8.55
N GLY A 517 4.69 -1.72 7.37
CA GLY A 517 4.91 -1.10 6.06
C GLY A 517 5.65 -2.05 5.11
N GLY A 518 5.76 -1.67 3.84
CA GLY A 518 6.47 -2.41 2.83
C GLY A 518 7.99 -2.35 3.03
N THR A 519 8.68 -3.43 2.67
CA THR A 519 10.15 -3.44 2.56
C THR A 519 10.56 -2.54 1.40
N PRO A 520 11.35 -1.47 1.63
CA PRO A 520 11.64 -0.48 0.60
C PRO A 520 12.22 -1.09 -0.69
N TYR A 521 11.58 -0.77 -1.81
CA TYR A 521 11.92 -1.19 -3.15
C TYR A 521 11.88 0.06 -4.04
N TYR A 522 13.05 0.53 -4.44
CA TYR A 522 13.23 1.86 -5.02
C TYR A 522 13.21 1.81 -6.54
N TRP A 523 12.44 2.69 -7.17
CA TRP A 523 12.53 2.99 -8.60
C TRP A 523 13.36 4.25 -8.82
N ASN A 524 14.52 4.10 -9.47
CA ASN A 524 15.45 5.21 -9.71
C ASN A 524 15.22 5.96 -11.04
N GLY A 525 14.15 5.65 -11.77
CA GLY A 525 13.90 6.16 -13.11
C GLY A 525 14.19 5.14 -14.24
N THR A 526 14.95 4.08 -13.95
CA THR A 526 15.36 3.08 -14.95
C THR A 526 15.23 1.64 -14.49
N ALA A 527 15.42 1.37 -13.20
CA ALA A 527 15.36 0.03 -12.64
C ALA A 527 14.86 0.07 -11.19
N TRP A 528 14.28 -1.05 -10.77
CA TRP A 528 13.98 -1.32 -9.38
C TRP A 528 15.19 -1.89 -8.63
N SER A 529 15.43 -1.43 -7.41
CA SER A 529 16.49 -1.95 -6.53
C SER A 529 16.06 -1.94 -5.06
N SER A 530 16.65 -2.82 -4.25
CA SER A 530 16.43 -2.83 -2.80
C SER A 530 17.69 -3.26 -2.06
N PRO A 531 18.06 -2.57 -0.96
CA PRO A 531 19.17 -2.99 -0.11
C PRO A 531 18.85 -4.30 0.66
N TYR A 532 17.59 -4.75 0.61
CA TYR A 532 17.11 -5.99 1.24
C TYR A 532 17.20 -7.20 0.30
N GLY A 533 17.69 -7.02 -0.93
CA GLY A 533 17.75 -8.08 -1.95
C GLY A 533 16.40 -8.31 -2.62
N ALA A 534 16.10 -9.57 -2.94
CA ALA A 534 14.82 -9.93 -3.56
C ALA A 534 13.69 -9.88 -2.52
N VAL A 535 12.65 -9.11 -2.83
CA VAL A 535 11.45 -8.94 -2.00
C VAL A 535 10.22 -9.44 -2.78
N GLU A 536 9.37 -10.24 -2.14
CA GLU A 536 8.07 -10.64 -2.72
C GLU A 536 7.24 -9.41 -3.05
N GLU A 537 6.54 -9.41 -4.18
CA GLU A 537 5.87 -8.22 -4.72
C GLU A 537 4.92 -7.55 -3.72
N LYS A 538 4.07 -8.33 -3.06
CA LYS A 538 3.14 -7.87 -2.01
C LYS A 538 3.82 -7.25 -0.77
N GLU A 539 5.09 -7.57 -0.52
CA GLU A 539 5.85 -7.06 0.63
C GLU A 539 6.69 -5.83 0.25
N ARG A 540 6.70 -5.39 -1.01
CA ARG A 540 7.50 -4.24 -1.47
C ARG A 540 6.85 -2.92 -1.07
N GLY A 541 7.59 -2.05 -0.39
CA GLY A 541 7.22 -0.65 -0.32
C GLY A 541 7.75 0.06 -1.56
N LEU A 542 6.86 0.41 -2.49
CA LEU A 542 7.25 0.98 -3.79
C LEU A 542 7.65 2.44 -3.59
N VAL A 543 8.95 2.74 -3.70
CA VAL A 543 9.47 4.11 -3.50
C VAL A 543 9.99 4.67 -4.80
N TYR A 544 9.31 5.67 -5.36
CA TYR A 544 9.73 6.33 -6.60
C TYR A 544 10.65 7.50 -6.27
N THR A 545 11.95 7.33 -6.56
CA THR A 545 12.98 8.39 -6.46
C THR A 545 13.38 8.95 -7.83
N GLY A 546 12.87 8.36 -8.91
CA GLY A 546 12.97 8.88 -10.27
C GLY A 546 11.66 8.72 -11.05
N ASN A 547 11.64 9.27 -12.26
CA ASN A 547 10.44 9.29 -13.10
C ASN A 547 10.03 7.89 -13.59
N TYR A 548 8.75 7.57 -13.50
CA TYR A 548 8.14 6.34 -14.00
C TYR A 548 7.11 6.72 -15.07
N THR A 549 7.53 6.91 -16.32
CA THR A 549 6.68 7.55 -17.37
C THR A 549 6.52 6.76 -18.66
N THR A 550 7.28 5.67 -18.86
CA THR A 550 7.30 4.91 -20.13
C THR A 550 7.29 3.40 -19.92
N GLN A 551 6.92 2.95 -18.71
CA GLN A 551 6.97 1.54 -18.38
C GLN A 551 5.76 0.81 -18.93
N SER A 552 5.99 -0.40 -19.44
CA SER A 552 4.95 -1.25 -20.02
C SER A 552 4.53 -2.38 -19.09
N GLU A 553 4.86 -2.31 -17.80
CA GLU A 553 4.46 -3.35 -16.85
C GLU A 553 2.92 -3.40 -16.79
N ASP A 554 2.38 -4.60 -17.03
CA ASP A 554 0.93 -4.80 -17.09
C ASP A 554 0.28 -4.66 -15.70
N PHE A 555 1.05 -4.95 -14.64
CA PHE A 555 0.57 -5.04 -13.27
C PHE A 555 1.68 -4.75 -12.27
N LEU A 556 1.49 -3.72 -11.44
CA LEU A 556 2.38 -3.38 -10.33
C LEU A 556 1.75 -3.82 -9.01
N VAL A 557 2.50 -4.54 -8.18
CA VAL A 557 2.06 -4.98 -6.86
C VAL A 557 3.04 -4.51 -5.80
N GLY A 558 2.52 -3.95 -4.71
CA GLY A 558 3.29 -3.50 -3.57
C GLY A 558 2.50 -3.56 -2.27
N CYS A 559 3.17 -3.48 -1.15
CA CYS A 559 2.55 -3.24 0.14
C CYS A 559 2.00 -1.80 0.23
N ASP A 560 2.85 -0.81 -0.01
CA ASP A 560 2.53 0.62 0.02
C ASP A 560 3.28 1.33 -1.11
N CYS A 561 2.97 2.62 -1.30
CA CYS A 561 3.59 3.45 -2.34
C CYS A 561 4.00 4.82 -1.78
N ARG A 562 5.22 5.25 -2.09
CA ARG A 562 5.72 6.59 -1.82
C ARG A 562 6.32 7.21 -3.08
N VAL A 563 5.75 8.33 -3.52
CA VAL A 563 6.28 9.14 -4.62
C VAL A 563 7.03 10.32 -4.01
N THR A 564 8.35 10.32 -4.16
CA THR A 564 9.18 11.38 -3.57
C THR A 564 9.05 12.71 -4.31
N SER A 565 9.35 13.81 -3.61
CA SER A 565 9.38 15.16 -4.22
C SER A 565 10.27 15.16 -5.46
N GLY A 566 9.81 15.78 -6.55
CA GLY A 566 10.51 15.87 -7.83
C GLY A 566 10.36 14.64 -8.74
N SER A 567 9.72 13.57 -8.27
CA SER A 567 9.44 12.38 -9.09
C SER A 567 8.08 12.47 -9.78
N ASN A 568 8.03 12.08 -11.05
CA ASN A 568 6.79 11.96 -11.83
C ASN A 568 6.48 10.49 -12.16
N VAL A 569 5.35 10.00 -11.65
CA VAL A 569 4.85 8.64 -11.84
C VAL A 569 3.57 8.68 -12.67
N ILE A 570 3.54 7.90 -13.75
CA ILE A 570 2.39 7.74 -14.65
C ILE A 570 2.11 6.25 -14.75
N ILE A 571 0.93 5.84 -14.31
CA ILE A 571 0.38 4.50 -14.56
C ILE A 571 -0.31 4.58 -15.94
N PRO A 572 0.18 3.84 -16.95
CA PRO A 572 -0.33 3.93 -18.31
C PRO A 572 -1.75 3.43 -18.46
N GLU A 573 -2.33 3.73 -19.62
CA GLU A 573 -3.69 3.34 -20.00
C GLU A 573 -3.94 1.84 -19.85
N GLY A 574 -5.08 1.49 -19.23
CA GLY A 574 -5.50 0.11 -18.97
C GLY A 574 -4.60 -0.70 -18.02
N LYS A 575 -3.67 -0.06 -17.30
CA LYS A 575 -2.77 -0.75 -16.34
C LYS A 575 -3.27 -0.64 -14.92
N THR A 576 -2.93 -1.65 -14.11
CA THR A 576 -3.34 -1.70 -12.71
C THR A 576 -2.13 -1.64 -11.78
N MET A 577 -2.20 -0.74 -10.81
CA MET A 577 -1.38 -0.73 -9.62
C MET A 577 -2.21 -1.22 -8.44
N LEU A 578 -1.81 -2.34 -7.84
CA LEU A 578 -2.40 -2.89 -6.64
C LEU A 578 -1.45 -2.65 -5.46
N ILE A 579 -1.97 -2.02 -4.41
CA ILE A 579 -1.26 -1.88 -3.14
C ILE A 579 -2.12 -2.38 -1.97
N TYR A 580 -1.49 -2.93 -0.94
CA TYR A 580 -2.23 -3.39 0.25
C TYR A 580 -2.60 -2.23 1.16
N ASN A 581 -1.76 -1.21 1.25
CA ASN A 581 -1.86 -0.08 2.18
C ASN A 581 -1.84 1.26 1.42
N GLU A 582 -1.20 2.29 1.98
CA GLU A 582 -1.38 3.67 1.58
C GLU A 582 -0.52 4.05 0.36
N ILE A 583 -0.97 5.08 -0.35
CA ILE A 583 -0.13 5.88 -1.22
C ILE A 583 0.18 7.23 -0.56
N THR A 584 1.45 7.62 -0.61
CA THR A 584 1.97 8.92 -0.17
C THR A 584 2.63 9.64 -1.33
N VAL A 585 2.10 10.79 -1.73
CA VAL A 585 2.74 11.70 -2.70
C VAL A 585 3.32 12.88 -1.93
N GLU A 586 4.64 13.03 -1.96
CA GLU A 586 5.33 14.03 -1.16
C GLU A 586 5.10 15.46 -1.64
N PRO A 587 4.96 16.42 -0.72
CA PRO A 587 4.78 17.83 -1.07
C PRO A 587 6.07 18.45 -1.63
N GLU A 588 5.97 19.68 -2.13
CA GLU A 588 7.12 20.49 -2.54
C GLU A 588 8.08 20.73 -1.36
N ILE A 589 9.38 20.61 -1.61
CA ILE A 589 10.43 21.05 -0.70
C ILE A 589 10.78 22.49 -1.09
N LEU A 590 10.49 23.43 -0.20
CA LEU A 590 10.75 24.85 -0.45
C LEU A 590 12.25 25.16 -0.44
N GLU A 591 12.69 25.94 -1.43
CA GLU A 591 14.06 26.46 -1.46
C GLU A 591 14.34 27.27 -0.18
N LYS A 592 15.46 26.93 0.48
CA LYS A 592 15.91 27.67 1.65
C LYS A 592 17.23 28.37 1.34
N THR A 593 17.24 29.69 1.52
CA THR A 593 18.43 30.52 1.36
C THR A 593 18.86 31.17 2.66
N GLU A 594 20.16 31.35 2.87
CA GLU A 594 20.71 32.26 3.89
C GLU A 594 21.63 33.30 3.26
N THR A 595 21.83 34.42 3.96
CA THR A 595 22.78 35.44 3.54
C THR A 595 24.05 35.33 4.38
N VAL A 596 25.16 34.99 3.73
CA VAL A 596 26.50 34.96 4.34
C VAL A 596 27.36 36.02 3.65
N ASP A 597 27.90 36.96 4.44
CA ASP A 597 28.73 38.08 3.96
C ASP A 597 28.13 38.93 2.82
N GLY A 598 26.80 39.05 2.81
CA GLY A 598 26.07 39.81 1.79
C GLY A 598 25.78 39.06 0.49
N ASN A 599 26.16 37.78 0.41
CA ASN A 599 25.79 36.89 -0.69
C ASN A 599 24.67 35.93 -0.25
N VAL A 600 23.70 35.70 -1.13
CA VAL A 600 22.64 34.70 -0.93
C VAL A 600 23.22 33.33 -1.28
N VAL A 601 23.17 32.40 -0.33
CA VAL A 601 23.58 31.01 -0.46
C VAL A 601 22.33 30.14 -0.35
N ILE A 602 22.12 29.27 -1.32
CA ILE A 602 21.08 28.22 -1.26
C ILE A 602 21.60 27.13 -0.32
N ILE A 603 20.83 26.82 0.72
CA ILE A 603 21.14 25.76 1.69
C ILE A 603 20.31 24.51 1.41
N VAL A 604 19.12 24.68 0.84
CA VAL A 604 18.28 23.58 0.35
C VAL A 604 17.79 24.00 -1.03
N GLU A 605 18.16 23.24 -2.07
CA GLU A 605 17.57 23.41 -3.40
C GLU A 605 16.07 23.11 -3.32
N GLY A 606 15.24 23.96 -3.93
CA GLY A 606 13.81 23.69 -4.03
C GLY A 606 13.56 22.47 -4.92
N VAL A 607 12.61 21.63 -4.51
CA VAL A 607 12.20 20.44 -5.27
C VAL A 607 10.69 20.45 -5.37
N ASP A 608 10.16 20.34 -6.60
CA ASP A 608 8.73 20.28 -6.85
C ASP A 608 8.07 19.13 -6.08
N ALA A 609 6.76 19.21 -5.85
CA ALA A 609 6.02 18.08 -5.31
C ALA A 609 6.15 16.84 -6.22
N GLY A 610 6.03 15.65 -5.62
CA GLY A 610 5.86 14.44 -6.42
C GLY A 610 4.56 14.50 -7.22
N THR A 611 4.49 13.83 -8.36
CA THR A 611 3.24 13.70 -9.13
C THR A 611 2.93 12.25 -9.42
N PHE A 612 1.67 11.85 -9.20
CA PHE A 612 1.17 10.52 -9.53
C PHE A 612 -0.06 10.66 -10.42
N THR A 613 -0.01 10.08 -11.62
CA THR A 613 -1.07 10.15 -12.62
C THR A 613 -1.53 8.75 -12.98
N LEU A 614 -2.84 8.51 -12.87
CA LEU A 614 -3.53 7.42 -13.54
C LEU A 614 -4.01 7.98 -14.88
N GLU A 615 -3.49 7.43 -15.98
CA GLU A 615 -4.06 7.69 -17.31
C GLU A 615 -5.46 7.06 -17.42
N ASP A 616 -6.14 7.31 -18.53
CA ASP A 616 -7.45 6.72 -18.78
C ASP A 616 -7.41 5.19 -18.63
N ASP A 617 -8.47 4.59 -18.13
CA ASP A 617 -8.59 3.14 -17.87
C ASP A 617 -7.56 2.53 -16.89
N ALA A 618 -6.62 3.32 -16.35
CA ALA A 618 -5.69 2.86 -15.33
C ALA A 618 -6.38 2.71 -13.97
N SER A 619 -5.92 1.77 -13.15
CA SER A 619 -6.48 1.52 -11.82
C SER A 619 -5.43 1.66 -10.72
N LEU A 620 -5.80 2.34 -9.64
CA LEU A 620 -5.20 2.17 -8.32
C LEU A 620 -6.15 1.33 -7.47
N VAL A 621 -5.79 0.08 -7.20
CA VAL A 621 -6.55 -0.84 -6.35
C VAL A 621 -5.87 -0.89 -4.97
N GLN A 622 -6.65 -0.68 -3.92
CA GLN A 622 -6.16 -0.77 -2.54
C GLN A 622 -6.96 -1.81 -1.77
N ILE A 623 -6.26 -2.67 -1.02
CA ILE A 623 -6.88 -3.77 -0.26
C ILE A 623 -7.34 -3.30 1.12
N ASN A 624 -6.48 -2.66 1.92
CA ASN A 624 -6.81 -2.25 3.28
C ASN A 624 -7.39 -0.83 3.35
N ASP A 625 -8.21 -0.61 4.37
CA ASP A 625 -8.83 0.68 4.70
C ASP A 625 -7.80 1.58 5.42
N VAL A 626 -6.98 2.29 4.65
CA VAL A 626 -5.93 3.19 5.15
C VAL A 626 -6.06 4.58 4.53
N VAL A 627 -5.50 5.56 5.23
CA VAL A 627 -5.52 6.97 4.81
C VAL A 627 -4.37 7.21 3.83
N ASN A 628 -4.68 7.78 2.68
CA ASN A 628 -3.69 8.20 1.70
C ASN A 628 -3.17 9.60 2.04
N SER A 629 -2.11 10.04 1.37
CA SER A 629 -1.66 11.44 1.48
C SER A 629 -1.09 11.97 0.17
N GLY A 630 -1.29 13.27 -0.05
CA GLY A 630 -0.88 13.95 -1.27
C GLY A 630 -1.90 13.85 -2.40
N GLU A 631 -1.72 14.69 -3.42
CA GLU A 631 -2.63 14.79 -4.56
C GLU A 631 -2.22 13.83 -5.67
N ILE A 632 -3.18 13.09 -6.23
CA ILE A 632 -3.02 12.34 -7.48
C ILE A 632 -3.87 12.95 -8.58
N LYS A 633 -3.57 12.60 -9.83
CA LYS A 633 -4.40 12.88 -11.00
C LYS A 633 -5.03 11.59 -11.53
N VAL A 634 -6.34 11.56 -11.69
CA VAL A 634 -7.07 10.47 -12.36
C VAL A 634 -7.70 11.02 -13.62
N LYS A 635 -7.26 10.54 -14.79
CA LYS A 635 -7.80 10.99 -16.07
C LYS A 635 -8.91 10.09 -16.54
N ARG A 636 -9.94 10.71 -17.12
CA ARG A 636 -11.03 10.03 -17.84
C ARG A 636 -11.24 10.68 -19.18
N ALA A 637 -11.07 9.94 -20.27
CA ALA A 637 -11.18 10.46 -21.62
C ALA A 637 -12.38 9.86 -22.37
N LEU A 638 -13.09 10.72 -23.11
CA LEU A 638 -14.17 10.33 -24.01
C LEU A 638 -13.79 10.68 -25.43
N ASN A 639 -13.90 9.70 -26.31
CA ASN A 639 -13.64 9.84 -27.73
C ASN A 639 -14.80 10.56 -28.43
N ALA A 640 -14.49 11.21 -29.56
CA ALA A 640 -15.50 11.91 -30.36
C ALA A 640 -16.61 11.00 -30.93
N SER A 641 -16.41 9.68 -30.93
CA SER A 641 -17.42 8.69 -31.32
C SER A 641 -18.39 8.31 -30.19
N GLU A 642 -18.05 8.65 -28.94
CA GLU A 642 -18.79 8.24 -27.73
C GLU A 642 -19.68 9.35 -27.17
N ILE A 643 -19.49 10.60 -27.63
CA ILE A 643 -20.23 11.76 -27.14
C ILE A 643 -20.76 12.60 -28.29
N ASN A 644 -22.00 13.06 -28.15
CA ASN A 644 -22.62 14.04 -29.02
C ASN A 644 -22.72 15.42 -28.36
N GLN A 645 -23.12 16.39 -29.18
CA GLN A 645 -23.34 17.75 -28.72
C GLN A 645 -24.50 17.80 -27.72
N TYR A 646 -24.21 18.36 -26.55
CA TYR A 646 -25.12 18.53 -25.43
C TYR A 646 -25.39 17.29 -24.59
N ASP A 647 -24.71 16.17 -24.81
CA ASP A 647 -24.84 14.98 -23.97
C ASP A 647 -24.58 15.28 -22.50
N TYR A 648 -25.30 14.61 -21.61
CA TYR A 648 -25.01 14.65 -20.18
C TYR A 648 -24.24 13.40 -19.79
N VAL A 649 -23.02 13.56 -19.30
CA VAL A 649 -22.18 12.47 -18.81
C VAL A 649 -22.36 12.30 -17.31
N TYR A 650 -22.42 11.05 -16.86
CA TYR A 650 -22.70 10.65 -15.48
C TYR A 650 -21.37 10.43 -14.74
N TRP A 651 -21.08 11.30 -13.78
CA TRP A 651 -19.81 11.38 -13.06
C TRP A 651 -19.96 11.14 -11.56
N ALA A 652 -18.96 10.50 -10.99
CA ALA A 652 -18.64 10.48 -9.57
C ALA A 652 -17.17 10.87 -9.36
N SER A 653 -16.76 11.16 -8.13
CA SER A 653 -15.38 11.56 -7.84
C SER A 653 -14.55 10.39 -7.30
N PRO A 654 -13.45 10.00 -7.97
CA PRO A 654 -12.49 9.01 -7.45
C PRO A 654 -11.47 9.58 -6.45
N VAL A 655 -11.51 10.90 -6.23
CA VAL A 655 -10.62 11.64 -5.31
C VAL A 655 -11.44 12.49 -4.35
N ALA A 656 -10.85 12.82 -3.20
CA ALA A 656 -11.46 13.68 -2.20
C ALA A 656 -11.42 15.15 -2.63
N ASN A 657 -12.41 15.92 -2.18
CA ASN A 657 -12.47 17.38 -2.34
C ASN A 657 -12.40 17.89 -3.79
N PHE A 658 -12.90 17.12 -4.76
CA PHE A 658 -13.01 17.59 -6.13
C PHE A 658 -14.25 18.47 -6.34
N ASN A 659 -14.10 19.61 -7.02
CA ASN A 659 -15.21 20.48 -7.36
C ASN A 659 -15.73 20.14 -8.76
N ILE A 660 -17.04 19.96 -8.92
CA ILE A 660 -17.65 19.56 -10.21
C ILE A 660 -17.36 20.55 -11.36
N SER A 661 -17.08 21.81 -11.06
CA SER A 661 -16.66 22.80 -12.06
C SER A 661 -15.29 22.49 -12.70
N GLY A 662 -14.51 21.60 -12.09
CA GLY A 662 -13.26 21.06 -12.65
C GLY A 662 -13.49 20.13 -13.84
N ILE A 663 -14.70 19.58 -14.02
CA ILE A 663 -15.06 18.76 -15.19
C ILE A 663 -15.28 19.67 -16.41
N SER A 664 -16.21 20.61 -16.29
CA SER A 664 -16.42 21.67 -17.28
C SER A 664 -17.28 22.81 -16.71
N ASN A 665 -17.38 23.93 -17.44
CA ASN A 665 -18.21 25.09 -17.08
C ASN A 665 -19.62 25.04 -17.69
N THR A 666 -20.13 23.86 -18.01
CA THR A 666 -21.48 23.67 -18.56
C THR A 666 -22.51 23.42 -17.44
N PRO A 667 -23.81 23.31 -17.75
CA PRO A 667 -24.80 22.91 -16.76
C PRO A 667 -24.47 21.57 -16.11
N THR A 668 -24.61 21.53 -14.79
CA THR A 668 -24.32 20.38 -13.94
C THR A 668 -25.47 20.16 -12.97
N TYR A 669 -25.88 18.90 -12.78
CA TYR A 669 -27.00 18.53 -11.94
C TYR A 669 -26.69 17.32 -11.07
N GLN A 670 -27.47 17.16 -10.01
CA GLN A 670 -27.56 15.96 -9.20
C GLN A 670 -29.03 15.53 -9.13
N TRP A 671 -29.28 14.26 -8.83
CA TRP A 671 -30.63 13.74 -8.72
C TRP A 671 -31.17 13.95 -7.29
N ASP A 672 -32.36 14.52 -7.18
CA ASP A 672 -33.08 14.66 -5.91
C ASP A 672 -34.40 13.87 -5.99
N VAL A 673 -34.50 12.83 -5.18
CA VAL A 673 -35.63 11.89 -5.15
C VAL A 673 -36.94 12.55 -4.72
N ASP A 674 -36.88 13.58 -3.88
CA ASP A 674 -38.06 14.29 -3.37
C ASP A 674 -38.32 15.62 -4.09
N ALA A 675 -37.45 16.02 -5.03
CA ALA A 675 -37.69 17.20 -5.84
C ALA A 675 -38.94 17.02 -6.71
N VAL A 676 -39.82 18.03 -6.70
CA VAL A 676 -41.08 17.99 -7.44
C VAL A 676 -40.79 17.96 -8.94
N SER A 677 -41.32 16.92 -9.61
CA SER A 677 -41.36 16.80 -11.06
C SER A 677 -42.76 17.09 -11.58
N ASN A 678 -42.85 17.67 -12.78
CA ASN A 678 -44.14 17.95 -13.42
C ASN A 678 -44.79 16.69 -14.02
N ASP A 679 -44.03 15.60 -14.17
CA ASP A 679 -44.45 14.37 -14.85
C ASP A 679 -44.66 13.22 -13.86
N THR A 680 -43.61 12.86 -13.12
CA THR A 680 -43.60 11.75 -12.14
C THR A 680 -44.10 12.14 -10.74
N GLY A 681 -44.38 13.42 -10.51
CA GLY A 681 -44.75 14.00 -9.22
C GLY A 681 -43.57 14.25 -8.27
N VAL A 682 -42.59 13.35 -8.21
CA VAL A 682 -41.35 13.43 -7.41
C VAL A 682 -40.18 12.77 -8.16
N GLY A 683 -38.95 13.18 -7.85
CA GLY A 683 -37.72 12.78 -8.54
C GLY A 683 -37.38 13.76 -9.66
N ASN A 684 -36.38 14.63 -9.46
CA ASN A 684 -36.00 15.62 -10.45
C ASN A 684 -34.50 16.00 -10.36
N TRP A 685 -33.96 16.50 -11.47
CA TRP A 685 -32.62 17.07 -11.53
C TRP A 685 -32.57 18.43 -10.83
N VAL A 686 -31.65 18.59 -9.89
CA VAL A 686 -31.38 19.86 -9.20
C VAL A 686 -29.97 20.35 -9.52
N SER A 687 -29.79 21.66 -9.66
CA SER A 687 -28.49 22.25 -10.02
C SER A 687 -27.41 21.89 -8.99
N ALA A 688 -26.31 21.30 -9.46
CA ALA A 688 -25.12 20.99 -8.67
C ALA A 688 -23.97 21.99 -8.91
N ALA A 689 -24.27 23.17 -9.49
CA ALA A 689 -23.25 24.13 -9.90
C ALA A 689 -22.29 24.53 -8.76
N SER A 690 -20.99 24.32 -8.99
CA SER A 690 -19.90 24.60 -8.02
C SER A 690 -19.91 23.75 -6.75
N SER A 691 -20.68 22.66 -6.71
CA SER A 691 -20.66 21.71 -5.58
C SER A 691 -19.33 20.94 -5.50
N MET A 692 -18.93 20.61 -4.27
CA MET A 692 -17.91 19.60 -4.03
C MET A 692 -18.56 18.24 -4.23
N MET A 693 -17.95 17.36 -5.01
CA MET A 693 -18.50 16.03 -5.28
C MET A 693 -18.29 15.14 -4.06
N THR A 694 -19.37 14.69 -3.43
CA THR A 694 -19.33 13.76 -2.30
C THR A 694 -18.92 12.37 -2.80
N PRO A 695 -17.98 11.66 -2.14
CA PRO A 695 -17.66 10.29 -2.50
C PRO A 695 -18.90 9.39 -2.50
N GLY A 696 -19.15 8.73 -3.63
CA GLY A 696 -20.25 7.78 -3.82
C GLY A 696 -21.56 8.40 -4.33
N GLU A 697 -21.67 9.73 -4.32
CA GLU A 697 -22.80 10.46 -4.92
C GLU A 697 -22.55 10.66 -6.42
N GLY A 698 -23.62 10.55 -7.22
CA GLY A 698 -23.52 10.73 -8.67
C GLY A 698 -24.04 12.08 -9.15
N TYR A 699 -23.46 12.57 -10.22
CA TYR A 699 -23.74 13.87 -10.82
C TYR A 699 -23.79 13.74 -12.34
N ILE A 700 -24.43 14.69 -13.01
CA ILE A 700 -24.39 14.79 -14.47
C ILE A 700 -23.80 16.12 -14.92
N VAL A 701 -22.96 16.08 -15.95
CA VAL A 701 -22.31 17.26 -16.54
C VAL A 701 -22.53 17.27 -18.04
N ARG A 702 -22.99 18.40 -18.57
CA ARG A 702 -23.22 18.53 -20.01
C ARG A 702 -21.89 18.65 -20.77
N VAL A 703 -21.75 17.96 -21.89
CA VAL A 703 -20.62 18.15 -22.80
C VAL A 703 -20.66 19.56 -23.40
N ALA A 704 -19.53 20.28 -23.36
CA ALA A 704 -19.44 21.59 -23.98
C ALA A 704 -19.26 21.48 -25.50
N ASN A 705 -19.84 22.40 -26.27
CA ASN A 705 -19.69 22.46 -27.73
C ASN A 705 -18.23 22.48 -28.20
N SER A 706 -17.31 23.02 -27.40
CA SER A 706 -15.88 23.10 -27.71
C SER A 706 -15.09 21.82 -27.40
N GLN A 707 -15.71 20.79 -26.81
CA GLN A 707 -15.05 19.57 -26.32
C GLN A 707 -15.42 18.30 -27.13
N LEU A 708 -16.06 18.45 -28.29
CA LEU A 708 -16.45 17.32 -29.16
C LEU A 708 -15.28 16.61 -29.84
N SER A 709 -14.06 17.17 -29.78
CA SER A 709 -12.85 16.54 -30.33
C SER A 709 -12.05 15.75 -29.29
N GLY A 710 -12.68 15.37 -28.17
CA GLY A 710 -12.08 14.71 -27.02
C GLY A 710 -12.47 15.43 -25.73
N PHE A 711 -13.23 14.77 -24.87
CA PHE A 711 -13.63 15.27 -23.55
C PHE A 711 -12.82 14.52 -22.50
N THR A 712 -11.71 15.12 -22.05
CA THR A 712 -10.88 14.55 -20.98
C THR A 712 -11.08 15.33 -19.69
N THR A 713 -11.48 14.62 -18.64
CA THR A 713 -11.58 15.13 -17.27
C THR A 713 -10.35 14.70 -16.49
N GLU A 714 -9.74 15.64 -15.76
CA GLU A 714 -8.64 15.34 -14.82
C GLU A 714 -9.14 15.58 -13.39
N PHE A 715 -9.41 14.50 -12.66
CA PHE A 715 -9.70 14.57 -11.23
C PHE A 715 -8.39 14.75 -10.47
N TYR A 716 -8.28 15.79 -9.65
CA TYR A 716 -7.14 16.03 -8.78
C TYR A 716 -7.59 16.11 -7.32
N GLY A 717 -6.92 15.35 -6.46
CA GLY A 717 -7.20 15.29 -5.03
C GLY A 717 -6.50 14.11 -4.39
N GLU A 718 -6.72 13.92 -3.08
CA GLU A 718 -6.28 12.72 -2.38
C GLU A 718 -7.12 11.52 -2.88
N PRO A 719 -6.50 10.38 -3.27
CA PRO A 719 -7.25 9.24 -3.77
C PRO A 719 -8.18 8.66 -2.71
N ASN A 720 -9.45 8.46 -3.08
CA ASN A 720 -10.43 7.89 -2.17
C ASN A 720 -10.10 6.41 -1.88
N ASN A 721 -10.06 6.06 -0.60
CA ASN A 721 -9.83 4.70 -0.12
C ASN A 721 -10.62 4.41 1.15
N GLY A 722 -11.00 3.14 1.34
CA GLY A 722 -11.76 2.69 2.50
C GLY A 722 -13.28 2.75 2.29
N PRO A 723 -14.08 2.51 3.34
CA PRO A 723 -15.52 2.42 3.21
C PRO A 723 -16.17 3.80 3.02
N PHE A 724 -17.05 3.91 2.03
CA PHE A 724 -17.93 5.07 1.85
C PHE A 724 -19.38 4.67 2.03
N SER A 725 -20.16 5.57 2.61
CA SER A 725 -21.58 5.35 2.92
C SER A 725 -22.38 6.52 2.35
N VAL A 726 -23.36 6.20 1.51
CA VAL A 726 -24.20 7.17 0.79
C VAL A 726 -25.64 6.92 1.17
N ASP A 727 -26.35 7.97 1.55
CA ASP A 727 -27.78 7.88 1.83
C ASP A 727 -28.55 7.80 0.50
N VAL A 728 -29.46 6.84 0.41
CA VAL A 728 -30.42 6.66 -0.68
C VAL A 728 -31.84 6.77 -0.14
N PHE A 729 -32.73 7.32 -0.96
CA PHE A 729 -34.06 7.73 -0.54
C PHE A 729 -35.12 6.95 -1.29
N LYS A 730 -36.19 6.60 -0.57
CA LYS A 730 -37.44 6.11 -1.15
C LYS A 730 -38.37 7.30 -1.34
N SER A 731 -38.98 7.42 -2.51
CA SER A 731 -39.83 8.57 -2.81
C SER A 731 -41.07 8.64 -1.91
N THR A 732 -41.56 9.84 -1.64
CA THR A 732 -42.70 10.07 -0.76
C THR A 732 -44.05 9.89 -1.50
N GLY A 733 -44.59 8.66 -1.54
CA GLY A 733 -45.92 8.36 -2.10
C GLY A 733 -46.06 6.92 -2.62
N ASN A 734 -47.28 6.47 -2.98
CA ASN A 734 -47.50 5.17 -3.64
C ASN A 734 -47.26 5.29 -5.15
N TYR A 735 -46.03 5.56 -5.56
CA TYR A 735 -45.63 5.51 -6.97
C TYR A 735 -44.48 4.52 -7.06
N HIS A 736 -44.77 3.33 -7.60
CA HIS A 736 -43.81 2.24 -7.77
C HIS A 736 -42.64 2.61 -8.72
N ASP A 737 -42.63 3.83 -9.27
CA ASP A 737 -41.75 4.25 -10.37
C ASP A 737 -40.74 5.35 -10.01
N SER A 738 -40.69 5.86 -8.76
CA SER A 738 -39.90 7.09 -8.44
C SER A 738 -38.79 6.97 -7.39
N SER A 739 -38.48 5.78 -6.85
CA SER A 739 -37.44 5.58 -5.81
C SER A 739 -36.00 5.47 -6.35
N TRP A 740 -35.72 6.20 -7.43
CA TRP A 740 -34.44 6.21 -8.13
C TRP A 740 -33.43 7.11 -7.45
N ASN A 741 -32.18 6.65 -7.33
CA ASN A 741 -31.07 7.40 -6.75
C ASN A 741 -29.87 7.33 -7.69
N LEU A 742 -29.25 8.48 -7.96
CA LEU A 742 -28.01 8.54 -8.73
C LEU A 742 -26.82 8.48 -7.77
N ILE A 743 -26.06 7.38 -7.85
CA ILE A 743 -24.84 7.15 -7.06
C ILE A 743 -23.69 6.88 -8.03
N GLY A 744 -22.47 6.69 -7.53
CA GLY A 744 -21.37 6.31 -8.43
C GLY A 744 -20.14 5.77 -7.74
N ASN A 745 -19.22 5.23 -8.53
CA ASN A 745 -18.02 4.60 -8.02
C ASN A 745 -17.06 5.65 -7.42
N PRO A 746 -16.82 5.62 -6.09
CA PRO A 746 -15.97 6.59 -5.40
C PRO A 746 -14.48 6.32 -5.53
N TYR A 747 -14.05 5.21 -6.11
CA TYR A 747 -12.65 4.75 -6.06
C TYR A 747 -11.88 5.07 -7.34
N PRO A 748 -10.55 5.22 -7.28
CA PRO A 748 -9.65 5.30 -8.44
C PRO A 748 -9.40 3.93 -9.11
N SER A 749 -10.38 3.02 -9.08
CA SER A 749 -10.41 1.73 -9.78
C SER A 749 -11.86 1.33 -10.06
N ALA A 750 -12.08 0.35 -10.93
CA ALA A 750 -13.41 -0.23 -11.12
C ALA A 750 -13.93 -0.94 -9.87
N ILE A 751 -15.25 -1.10 -9.79
CA ILE A 751 -15.95 -1.95 -8.81
C ILE A 751 -16.86 -2.96 -9.50
N ASP A 752 -17.08 -4.11 -8.88
CA ASP A 752 -17.99 -5.14 -9.38
C ASP A 752 -19.44 -4.89 -8.92
N ALA A 753 -20.36 -4.77 -9.88
CA ALA A 753 -21.77 -4.51 -9.63
C ALA A 753 -22.46 -5.65 -8.86
N GLU A 754 -22.11 -6.91 -9.12
CA GLU A 754 -22.73 -8.05 -8.43
C GLU A 754 -22.36 -8.07 -6.93
N THR A 755 -21.09 -7.86 -6.62
CA THR A 755 -20.57 -7.71 -5.26
C THR A 755 -21.20 -6.52 -4.56
N PHE A 756 -21.32 -5.38 -5.26
CA PHE A 756 -22.00 -4.19 -4.76
C PHE A 756 -23.48 -4.45 -4.42
N LEU A 757 -24.25 -5.07 -5.32
CA LEU A 757 -25.67 -5.37 -5.14
C LEU A 757 -25.92 -6.45 -4.08
N THR A 758 -24.99 -7.40 -3.95
CA THR A 758 -25.04 -8.44 -2.92
C THR A 758 -24.84 -7.84 -1.53
N ALA A 759 -23.88 -6.91 -1.38
CA ALA A 759 -23.61 -6.24 -0.12
C ALA A 759 -24.71 -5.24 0.29
N ASN A 760 -25.40 -4.62 -0.67
CA ASN A 760 -26.39 -3.56 -0.44
C ASN A 760 -27.81 -4.07 -0.58
N THR A 761 -28.30 -4.75 0.47
CA THR A 761 -29.57 -5.47 0.39
C THR A 761 -30.83 -4.60 0.34
N ASN A 762 -30.70 -3.31 0.61
CA ASN A 762 -31.77 -2.31 0.55
C ASN A 762 -32.08 -1.81 -0.87
N LEU A 763 -31.31 -2.26 -1.86
CA LEU A 763 -31.54 -1.98 -3.28
C LEU A 763 -32.31 -3.13 -3.92
N GLU A 764 -33.04 -2.83 -4.99
CA GLU A 764 -33.83 -3.80 -5.75
C GLU A 764 -32.98 -4.81 -6.54
N GLY A 765 -31.65 -4.79 -6.39
CA GLY A 765 -30.75 -5.79 -6.96
C GLY A 765 -30.37 -5.59 -8.43
N ARG A 766 -30.40 -4.34 -8.92
CA ARG A 766 -29.91 -3.96 -10.25
C ARG A 766 -29.22 -2.59 -10.24
N VAL A 767 -28.39 -2.36 -11.24
CA VAL A 767 -27.87 -1.03 -11.60
C VAL A 767 -28.34 -0.67 -13.01
N ASP A 768 -28.55 0.62 -13.26
CA ASP A 768 -28.96 1.14 -14.56
C ASP A 768 -27.86 2.11 -15.06
N ILE A 769 -27.13 1.67 -16.09
CA ILE A 769 -26.00 2.36 -16.70
C ILE A 769 -26.48 3.19 -17.89
N TRP A 770 -26.17 4.49 -17.87
CA TRP A 770 -26.50 5.41 -18.95
C TRP A 770 -25.51 5.26 -20.12
N THR A 771 -26.01 5.12 -21.35
CA THR A 771 -25.21 4.66 -22.50
C THR A 771 -24.89 5.69 -23.59
N HIS A 772 -25.69 6.76 -23.71
CA HIS A 772 -25.53 7.82 -24.73
C HIS A 772 -25.63 7.37 -26.20
N ASP A 773 -26.22 6.20 -26.49
CA ASP A 773 -26.06 5.54 -27.79
C ASP A 773 -26.80 6.15 -28.98
N THR A 774 -27.93 6.81 -28.73
CA THR A 774 -28.72 7.45 -29.80
C THR A 774 -28.61 8.97 -29.69
N GLY A 775 -28.27 9.60 -30.81
CA GLY A 775 -28.21 11.06 -30.88
C GLY A 775 -29.60 11.69 -30.65
N LEU A 776 -29.60 12.96 -30.26
CA LEU A 776 -30.81 13.74 -30.02
C LEU A 776 -31.80 13.66 -31.21
N PHE A 777 -33.06 13.38 -30.93
CA PHE A 777 -34.14 13.44 -31.93
C PHE A 777 -35.27 14.39 -31.49
N ASP A 778 -35.89 15.06 -32.46
CA ASP A 778 -37.00 16.01 -32.26
C ASP A 778 -38.27 15.22 -31.95
N VAL A 779 -38.73 15.31 -30.71
CA VAL A 779 -39.94 14.61 -30.26
C VAL A 779 -41.04 15.66 -30.11
N THR A 780 -41.83 15.86 -31.16
CA THR A 780 -43.07 16.64 -31.05
C THR A 780 -44.02 15.92 -30.09
N GLY A 781 -44.01 16.33 -28.82
CA GLY A 781 -44.81 15.73 -27.75
C GLY A 781 -44.04 15.20 -26.54
N ALA A 782 -42.70 15.36 -26.47
CA ALA A 782 -41.94 15.00 -25.26
C ALA A 782 -42.52 15.68 -24.01
N VAL A 783 -42.86 14.88 -23.02
CA VAL A 783 -43.46 15.34 -21.74
C VAL A 783 -42.38 15.95 -20.84
N ASP A 784 -41.11 15.58 -21.01
CA ASP A 784 -39.98 16.10 -20.24
C ASP A 784 -38.68 16.19 -21.08
N PRO A 785 -38.39 17.31 -21.77
CA PRO A 785 -37.13 17.44 -22.47
C PRO A 785 -35.96 17.60 -21.49
N PHE A 786 -35.00 16.67 -21.50
CA PHE A 786 -33.69 16.75 -20.79
C PHE A 786 -32.94 18.09 -21.04
N TYR A 787 -33.36 18.81 -22.09
CA TYR A 787 -32.88 20.12 -22.50
C TYR A 787 -33.91 21.19 -22.21
N ASP A 788 -33.70 21.90 -21.09
CA ASP A 788 -34.41 23.09 -20.61
C ASP A 788 -34.98 23.97 -21.77
N ASN A 789 -36.21 23.62 -22.22
CA ASN A 789 -37.02 24.28 -23.27
C ASN A 789 -36.66 24.04 -24.77
N PHE A 790 -36.14 22.89 -25.16
CA PHE A 790 -36.11 22.49 -26.59
C PHE A 790 -36.90 21.18 -26.75
N GLY A 791 -37.80 21.08 -27.74
CA GLY A 791 -38.63 19.88 -27.99
C GLY A 791 -37.86 18.62 -28.43
N VAL A 792 -36.62 18.44 -27.97
CA VAL A 792 -35.67 17.37 -28.26
C VAL A 792 -35.36 16.66 -26.94
N ASN A 793 -35.39 15.33 -26.96
CA ASN A 793 -35.07 14.48 -25.81
C ASN A 793 -34.23 13.27 -26.24
N TYR A 794 -33.65 12.58 -25.28
CA TYR A 794 -33.19 11.20 -25.47
C TYR A 794 -34.37 10.24 -25.42
N GLY A 795 -34.20 9.06 -26.03
CA GLY A 795 -35.01 7.89 -25.67
C GLY A 795 -34.50 7.29 -24.36
N ASP A 796 -35.19 6.27 -23.84
CA ASP A 796 -34.67 5.47 -22.74
C ASP A 796 -33.40 4.73 -23.20
N GLN A 797 -32.25 5.13 -22.64
CA GLN A 797 -30.91 4.68 -23.05
C GLN A 797 -30.15 4.04 -21.89
N TYR A 798 -30.83 3.21 -21.10
CA TYR A 798 -30.24 2.51 -19.97
C TYR A 798 -29.97 1.04 -20.28
N ILE A 799 -28.76 0.58 -19.94
CA ILE A 799 -28.49 -0.84 -19.75
C ILE A 799 -28.76 -1.17 -18.30
N THR A 800 -29.76 -2.02 -18.07
CA THR A 800 -29.98 -2.61 -16.76
C THR A 800 -29.04 -3.80 -16.59
N TYR A 801 -28.37 -3.92 -15.44
CA TYR A 801 -27.48 -5.01 -15.12
C TYR A 801 -27.77 -5.57 -13.73
N ASN A 802 -27.78 -6.90 -13.60
CA ASN A 802 -27.89 -7.62 -12.33
C ASN A 802 -27.06 -8.91 -12.36
N ALA A 803 -27.26 -9.82 -11.40
CA ALA A 803 -26.49 -11.06 -11.31
C ALA A 803 -26.77 -12.06 -12.46
N ILE A 804 -27.75 -11.83 -13.34
CA ILE A 804 -27.91 -12.61 -14.59
C ILE A 804 -27.03 -12.05 -15.70
N GLY A 805 -27.05 -10.74 -15.91
CA GLY A 805 -26.28 -10.03 -16.93
C GLY A 805 -26.95 -8.72 -17.34
N SER A 806 -26.57 -8.18 -18.49
CA SER A 806 -27.14 -6.96 -19.07
C SER A 806 -28.46 -7.21 -19.80
N SER A 807 -29.43 -6.29 -19.71
CA SER A 807 -30.76 -6.37 -20.37
C SER A 807 -30.68 -6.56 -21.89
N GLU A 808 -29.64 -6.02 -22.51
CA GLU A 808 -29.32 -6.19 -23.92
C GLU A 808 -27.87 -6.69 -24.10
N PRO A 809 -27.54 -7.32 -25.24
CA PRO A 809 -26.16 -7.64 -25.56
C PRO A 809 -25.33 -6.35 -25.62
N SER A 810 -24.44 -6.15 -24.64
CA SER A 810 -23.68 -4.91 -24.49
C SER A 810 -22.23 -5.18 -24.07
N THR A 811 -21.40 -4.14 -24.11
CA THR A 811 -20.01 -4.21 -23.63
C THR A 811 -19.92 -4.26 -22.11
N PHE A 812 -20.96 -3.80 -21.40
CA PHE A 812 -21.11 -3.94 -19.94
C PHE A 812 -21.54 -5.39 -19.57
N THR A 813 -20.80 -6.37 -20.09
CA THR A 813 -21.10 -7.80 -19.91
C THR A 813 -20.64 -8.29 -18.54
N ASP A 814 -19.51 -7.79 -18.04
CA ASP A 814 -18.89 -8.29 -16.81
C ASP A 814 -19.35 -7.54 -15.55
N GLY A 815 -20.06 -6.41 -15.72
CA GLY A 815 -20.63 -5.66 -14.60
C GLY A 815 -19.65 -4.77 -13.86
N TYR A 816 -18.51 -4.42 -14.47
CA TYR A 816 -17.49 -3.58 -13.85
C TYR A 816 -17.83 -2.10 -14.05
N ILE A 817 -18.13 -1.41 -12.95
CA ILE A 817 -18.42 0.02 -12.95
C ILE A 817 -17.10 0.77 -12.82
N ALA A 818 -16.68 1.44 -13.88
CA ALA A 818 -15.39 2.10 -13.95
C ALA A 818 -15.26 3.27 -12.94
N SER A 819 -14.03 3.58 -12.54
CA SER A 819 -13.70 4.70 -11.65
C SER A 819 -14.30 6.01 -12.14
N GLY A 820 -15.03 6.70 -11.26
CA GLY A 820 -15.69 7.97 -11.59
C GLY A 820 -16.98 7.85 -12.40
N GLN A 821 -17.49 6.64 -12.67
CA GLN A 821 -18.76 6.43 -13.36
C GLN A 821 -19.93 6.48 -12.37
N ALA A 822 -20.98 7.22 -12.72
CA ALA A 822 -22.24 7.23 -11.96
C ALA A 822 -23.31 6.37 -12.65
N PHE A 823 -24.21 5.81 -11.84
CA PHE A 823 -25.25 4.88 -12.25
C PHE A 823 -26.48 5.02 -11.36
N PHE A 824 -27.64 4.67 -11.91
CA PHE A 824 -28.88 4.67 -11.14
C PHE A 824 -29.04 3.36 -10.38
N VAL A 825 -29.57 3.49 -9.17
CA VAL A 825 -30.10 2.37 -8.37
C VAL A 825 -31.50 2.70 -7.90
N ARG A 826 -32.31 1.66 -7.68
CA ARG A 826 -33.62 1.81 -7.07
C ARG A 826 -33.62 1.23 -5.67
N VAL A 827 -34.16 1.97 -4.71
CA VAL A 827 -34.41 1.46 -3.36
C VAL A 827 -35.53 0.43 -3.43
N ASP A 828 -35.33 -0.71 -2.78
CA ASP A 828 -36.32 -1.79 -2.72
C ASP A 828 -37.62 -1.29 -2.06
N ASP A 829 -38.78 -1.63 -2.64
CA ASP A 829 -40.09 -1.23 -2.11
C ASP A 829 -40.32 -1.77 -0.69
N GLU A 830 -39.77 -2.94 -0.37
CA GLU A 830 -39.80 -3.58 0.94
C GLU A 830 -38.85 -2.93 1.96
N ALA A 831 -38.00 -1.98 1.55
CA ALA A 831 -37.12 -1.25 2.46
C ALA A 831 -37.94 -0.54 3.55
N LEU A 832 -37.61 -0.86 4.81
CA LEU A 832 -38.36 -0.43 6.01
C LEU A 832 -38.29 1.07 6.28
N SER A 833 -37.26 1.75 5.80
CA SER A 833 -36.98 3.17 6.04
C SER A 833 -37.13 3.97 4.75
N SER A 834 -37.61 5.22 4.87
CA SER A 834 -37.64 6.18 3.75
C SER A 834 -36.23 6.65 3.34
N THR A 835 -35.25 6.47 4.23
CA THR A 835 -33.83 6.71 3.96
C THR A 835 -33.06 5.46 4.35
N SER A 836 -32.30 4.91 3.41
CA SER A 836 -31.41 3.77 3.62
C SER A 836 -29.98 4.17 3.26
N SER A 837 -29.01 3.37 3.64
CA SER A 837 -27.59 3.64 3.35
C SER A 837 -27.05 2.56 2.42
N VAL A 838 -26.32 2.99 1.40
CA VAL A 838 -25.55 2.15 0.48
C VAL A 838 -24.08 2.29 0.83
N ASN A 839 -23.38 1.16 0.93
CA ASN A 839 -21.97 1.10 1.30
C ASN A 839 -21.11 0.66 0.11
N PHE A 840 -20.02 1.39 -0.10
CA PHE A 840 -18.90 1.01 -0.94
C PHE A 840 -17.75 0.53 -0.05
N THR A 841 -17.05 -0.52 -0.47
CA THR A 841 -15.91 -1.07 0.29
C THR A 841 -14.78 -1.48 -0.66
N ASN A 842 -13.55 -1.56 -0.14
CA ASN A 842 -12.41 -2.01 -0.93
C ASN A 842 -12.56 -3.42 -1.52
N ALA A 843 -13.31 -4.30 -0.85
CA ALA A 843 -13.60 -5.65 -1.33
C ALA A 843 -14.38 -5.67 -2.67
N MET A 844 -14.99 -4.55 -3.06
CA MET A 844 -15.70 -4.43 -4.34
C MET A 844 -14.75 -4.14 -5.52
N ARG A 845 -13.46 -3.87 -5.28
CA ARG A 845 -12.48 -3.39 -6.28
C ARG A 845 -11.64 -4.50 -6.92
N HIS A 846 -11.75 -5.73 -6.42
CA HIS A 846 -10.93 -6.86 -6.84
C HIS A 846 -11.67 -8.20 -6.67
N ASP A 847 -11.19 -9.24 -7.36
CA ASP A 847 -11.70 -10.60 -7.24
C ASP A 847 -11.14 -11.34 -6.01
N GLY A 848 -11.56 -12.59 -5.82
CA GLY A 848 -11.09 -13.45 -4.72
C GLY A 848 -9.61 -13.85 -4.79
N ALA A 849 -8.92 -13.55 -5.90
CA ALA A 849 -7.48 -13.72 -6.08
C ALA A 849 -6.73 -12.39 -5.95
N GLU A 850 -7.40 -11.33 -5.46
CA GLU A 850 -6.86 -9.97 -5.33
C GLU A 850 -6.41 -9.39 -6.67
N LYS A 851 -7.11 -9.70 -7.77
CA LYS A 851 -6.91 -9.05 -9.06
C LYS A 851 -7.92 -7.92 -9.23
N GLY A 852 -7.44 -6.73 -9.58
CA GLY A 852 -8.30 -5.59 -9.93
C GLY A 852 -9.16 -5.86 -11.17
N TYR A 853 -10.37 -5.31 -11.17
CA TYR A 853 -11.28 -5.37 -12.31
C TYR A 853 -10.84 -4.46 -13.46
N ASP A 854 -11.30 -4.77 -14.66
CA ASP A 854 -11.09 -3.90 -15.82
C ASP A 854 -11.76 -2.55 -15.60
N ASN A 855 -11.04 -1.48 -15.89
CA ASN A 855 -11.46 -0.11 -15.63
C ASN A 855 -11.69 0.69 -16.93
N SER A 856 -11.75 -0.02 -18.06
CA SER A 856 -12.05 0.50 -19.40
C SER A 856 -13.54 0.57 -19.75
N ASP A 857 -14.41 -0.05 -18.96
CA ASP A 857 -15.88 0.00 -19.12
C ASP A 857 -16.50 1.35 -18.68
N PHE A 858 -15.75 2.44 -18.81
CA PHE A 858 -16.28 3.80 -18.62
C PHE A 858 -17.28 4.11 -19.76
N TYR A 859 -16.95 3.68 -20.98
CA TYR A 859 -17.75 3.80 -22.21
C TYR A 859 -17.59 2.55 -23.10
N ARG A 860 -18.47 2.37 -24.08
CA ARG A 860 -18.49 1.17 -24.94
C ARG A 860 -17.15 0.94 -25.66
N SER A 861 -16.38 -0.06 -25.23
CA SER A 861 -15.26 -0.62 -26.00
C SER A 861 -15.50 -2.11 -26.27
N SER A 862 -15.10 -2.58 -27.46
CA SER A 862 -15.44 -3.93 -27.95
C SER A 862 -14.42 -4.99 -27.54
N SER A 863 -14.54 -5.57 -26.34
CA SER A 863 -13.89 -6.86 -26.04
C SER A 863 -14.56 -7.61 -24.90
N GLU A 864 -14.87 -8.90 -25.15
CA GLU A 864 -15.50 -9.80 -24.18
C GLU A 864 -14.46 -10.69 -23.46
N GLN A 865 -14.57 -10.84 -22.14
CA GLN A 865 -14.02 -11.95 -21.35
C GLN A 865 -15.16 -12.67 -20.61
N ALA A 866 -14.91 -13.88 -20.09
CA ALA A 866 -15.95 -14.79 -19.61
C ALA A 866 -15.92 -14.96 -18.07
N GLY A 867 -17.06 -14.73 -17.42
CA GLY A 867 -17.27 -14.95 -15.98
C GLY A 867 -17.24 -16.42 -15.52
N THR A 868 -17.12 -16.60 -14.20
CA THR A 868 -16.75 -17.84 -13.49
C THR A 868 -17.90 -18.79 -13.11
N GLN A 869 -19.16 -18.45 -13.39
CA GLN A 869 -20.31 -19.34 -13.20
C GLN A 869 -21.00 -19.65 -14.53
N GLU A 870 -21.36 -20.92 -14.75
CA GLU A 870 -22.05 -21.36 -15.95
C GLU A 870 -23.50 -20.83 -15.95
N LYS A 871 -23.77 -19.84 -16.81
CA LYS A 871 -25.11 -19.29 -17.07
C LYS A 871 -25.54 -19.68 -18.49
N GLN A 872 -26.84 -19.92 -18.70
CA GLN A 872 -27.43 -20.11 -20.04
C GLN A 872 -28.31 -18.90 -20.36
N LEU A 873 -27.88 -18.04 -21.27
CA LEU A 873 -28.48 -16.73 -21.52
C LEU A 873 -29.04 -16.66 -22.93
N VAL A 874 -30.28 -16.18 -23.08
CA VAL A 874 -30.90 -15.85 -24.37
C VAL A 874 -31.47 -14.45 -24.32
N TRP A 875 -30.98 -13.59 -25.23
CA TRP A 875 -31.55 -12.27 -25.46
C TRP A 875 -32.56 -12.37 -26.58
N LEU A 876 -33.80 -11.96 -26.32
CA LEU A 876 -34.83 -11.82 -27.34
C LEU A 876 -35.00 -10.35 -27.69
N SER A 877 -35.04 -10.05 -28.97
CA SER A 877 -35.16 -8.68 -29.47
C SER A 877 -36.45 -8.49 -30.24
N LEU A 878 -37.18 -7.41 -29.95
CA LEU A 878 -38.31 -6.92 -30.71
C LEU A 878 -37.85 -5.77 -31.60
N ALA A 879 -38.16 -5.85 -32.90
CA ALA A 879 -37.82 -4.81 -33.87
C ALA A 879 -39.04 -4.38 -34.70
N ASN A 880 -39.11 -3.09 -35.04
CA ASN A 880 -40.10 -2.53 -35.97
C ASN A 880 -39.53 -2.35 -37.40
N GLU A 881 -40.35 -1.87 -38.34
CA GLU A 881 -39.93 -1.65 -39.74
C GLU A 881 -38.88 -0.54 -39.93
N ASP A 882 -38.76 0.37 -38.95
CA ASP A 882 -37.77 1.45 -38.94
C ASP A 882 -36.40 1.01 -38.37
N ASN A 883 -36.27 -0.27 -38.02
CA ASN A 883 -35.10 -0.87 -37.34
C ASN A 883 -34.84 -0.33 -35.92
N HIS A 884 -35.86 0.26 -35.27
CA HIS A 884 -35.80 0.42 -33.82
C HIS A 884 -36.00 -0.95 -33.18
N ALA A 885 -35.07 -1.31 -32.29
CA ALA A 885 -35.08 -2.58 -31.62
C ALA A 885 -34.77 -2.42 -30.14
N MET A 886 -35.24 -3.38 -29.36
CA MET A 886 -34.94 -3.51 -27.94
C MET A 886 -34.85 -4.97 -27.56
N SER A 887 -34.23 -5.27 -26.42
CA SER A 887 -34.03 -6.64 -25.97
C SER A 887 -34.47 -6.87 -24.53
N THR A 888 -34.82 -8.12 -24.24
CA THR A 888 -34.99 -8.67 -22.90
C THR A 888 -34.09 -9.89 -22.72
N LEU A 889 -33.56 -10.07 -21.51
CA LEU A 889 -32.69 -11.19 -21.16
C LEU A 889 -33.47 -12.23 -20.35
N ILE A 890 -33.47 -13.47 -20.84
CA ILE A 890 -33.89 -14.64 -20.09
C ILE A 890 -32.64 -15.48 -19.80
N GLY A 891 -32.31 -15.67 -18.53
CA GLY A 891 -31.13 -16.39 -18.09
C GLY A 891 -31.43 -17.54 -17.16
N TYR A 892 -30.70 -18.65 -17.29
CA TYR A 892 -30.70 -19.75 -16.34
C TYR A 892 -29.41 -19.72 -15.53
N ALA A 893 -29.52 -19.65 -14.21
CA ALA A 893 -28.40 -19.55 -13.29
C ALA A 893 -28.61 -20.41 -12.03
N GLU A 894 -27.53 -20.79 -11.37
CA GLU A 894 -27.60 -21.45 -10.07
C GLU A 894 -28.10 -20.46 -9.00
N GLY A 895 -29.08 -20.88 -8.20
CA GLY A 895 -29.65 -20.04 -7.13
C GLY A 895 -30.82 -19.15 -7.54
N ALA A 896 -31.12 -19.00 -8.84
CA ALA A 896 -32.36 -18.39 -9.32
C ALA A 896 -33.55 -19.34 -9.11
N THR A 897 -34.77 -18.80 -9.07
CA THR A 897 -36.03 -19.52 -8.84
C THR A 897 -37.05 -19.22 -9.94
N GLU A 898 -38.23 -19.83 -9.87
CA GLU A 898 -39.35 -19.52 -10.79
C GLU A 898 -40.15 -18.27 -10.34
N GLY A 899 -39.87 -17.74 -9.13
CA GLY A 899 -40.50 -16.54 -8.60
C GLY A 899 -39.58 -15.31 -8.71
N LYS A 900 -40.08 -14.15 -8.27
CA LYS A 900 -39.31 -12.90 -8.30
C LYS A 900 -38.11 -12.98 -7.36
N ASP A 901 -36.91 -12.92 -7.94
CA ASP A 901 -35.62 -12.94 -7.28
C ASP A 901 -34.92 -11.59 -7.40
N ARG A 902 -34.67 -10.94 -6.27
CA ARG A 902 -34.09 -9.59 -6.23
C ARG A 902 -32.80 -9.44 -7.05
N LEU A 903 -31.85 -10.37 -6.92
CA LEU A 903 -30.56 -10.26 -7.62
C LEU A 903 -30.62 -10.73 -9.09
N TYR A 904 -31.65 -11.48 -9.47
CA TYR A 904 -31.70 -12.15 -10.77
C TYR A 904 -32.74 -11.57 -11.72
N ASP A 905 -33.75 -10.87 -11.20
CA ASP A 905 -34.83 -10.30 -11.98
C ASP A 905 -34.85 -8.77 -11.90
N ALA A 906 -35.08 -8.10 -13.02
CA ALA A 906 -35.23 -6.65 -13.08
C ALA A 906 -36.53 -6.27 -13.80
N TYR A 907 -37.33 -5.36 -13.20
CA TYR A 907 -38.50 -4.82 -13.89
C TYR A 907 -38.07 -3.94 -15.07
N THR A 908 -38.87 -3.94 -16.12
CA THR A 908 -38.68 -3.01 -17.23
C THR A 908 -39.02 -1.58 -16.82
N ASN A 909 -38.21 -0.63 -17.28
CA ASN A 909 -38.48 0.82 -17.15
C ASN A 909 -38.99 1.44 -18.46
N ASN A 910 -38.98 0.69 -19.57
CA ASN A 910 -39.42 1.17 -20.88
C ASN A 910 -40.96 1.21 -20.98
N GLU A 911 -41.51 2.26 -21.58
CA GLU A 911 -42.95 2.39 -21.90
C GLU A 911 -43.18 2.47 -23.43
N GLY A 912 -44.34 2.01 -23.89
CA GLY A 912 -44.84 2.19 -25.27
C GLY A 912 -44.31 1.19 -26.31
N PHE A 913 -42.99 1.07 -26.48
CA PHE A 913 -42.35 0.04 -27.34
C PHE A 913 -41.54 -0.87 -26.44
N ASN A 914 -42.10 -2.04 -26.12
CA ASN A 914 -41.56 -2.92 -25.08
C ASN A 914 -41.62 -4.43 -25.44
N LEU A 915 -40.61 -5.21 -25.04
CA LEU A 915 -40.61 -6.67 -24.97
C LEU A 915 -40.09 -7.07 -23.60
N TYR A 916 -40.89 -7.85 -22.87
CA TYR A 916 -40.59 -8.26 -21.50
C TYR A 916 -41.07 -9.68 -21.25
N SER A 917 -40.50 -10.32 -20.23
CA SER A 917 -41.05 -11.56 -19.69
C SER A 917 -41.98 -11.28 -18.51
N LEU A 918 -42.80 -12.28 -18.16
CA LEU A 918 -43.84 -12.16 -17.14
C LEU A 918 -43.72 -13.30 -16.12
N ILE A 919 -43.70 -12.95 -14.84
CA ILE A 919 -43.93 -13.90 -13.72
C ILE A 919 -45.43 -13.94 -13.38
N THR A 920 -46.05 -12.76 -13.30
CA THR A 920 -47.50 -12.54 -13.16
C THR A 920 -47.93 -11.45 -14.15
N GLU A 921 -49.24 -11.17 -14.28
CA GLU A 921 -49.74 -10.13 -15.21
C GLU A 921 -49.15 -8.74 -14.94
N ASP A 922 -48.82 -8.42 -13.69
CA ASP A 922 -48.33 -7.09 -13.28
C ASP A 922 -46.79 -7.03 -13.15
N GLU A 923 -46.08 -8.16 -13.25
CA GLU A 923 -44.63 -8.24 -13.06
C GLU A 923 -43.90 -8.36 -14.40
N LYS A 924 -43.72 -7.20 -15.06
CA LYS A 924 -43.03 -7.07 -16.35
C LYS A 924 -41.52 -6.97 -16.17
N LEU A 925 -40.77 -7.95 -16.65
CA LEU A 925 -39.32 -8.04 -16.45
C LEU A 925 -38.53 -7.80 -17.73
N VAL A 926 -37.50 -6.96 -17.65
CA VAL A 926 -36.50 -6.79 -18.72
C VAL A 926 -35.38 -7.83 -18.60
N ILE A 927 -35.09 -8.29 -17.38
CA ILE A 927 -34.20 -9.41 -17.10
C ILE A 927 -34.96 -10.40 -16.22
N GLN A 928 -34.98 -11.68 -16.59
CA GLN A 928 -35.52 -12.75 -15.77
C GLN A 928 -34.51 -13.88 -15.58
N GLY A 929 -34.26 -14.26 -14.32
CA GLY A 929 -33.51 -15.43 -13.92
C GLY A 929 -34.42 -16.65 -13.73
N LEU A 930 -33.91 -17.82 -14.09
CA LEU A 930 -34.57 -19.12 -13.94
C LEU A 930 -33.59 -20.17 -13.39
N PRO A 931 -34.07 -21.21 -12.70
CA PRO A 931 -33.19 -22.14 -11.99
C PRO A 931 -32.36 -23.02 -12.94
N LEU A 932 -31.10 -23.25 -12.58
CA LEU A 932 -30.35 -24.44 -12.98
C LEU A 932 -30.56 -25.60 -11.95
N PRO A 933 -30.63 -26.87 -12.40
CA PRO A 933 -30.39 -27.36 -13.76
C PRO A 933 -31.53 -27.05 -14.74
N PHE A 934 -31.17 -26.73 -15.99
CA PHE A 934 -32.10 -26.39 -17.07
C PHE A 934 -33.10 -27.52 -17.36
N VAL A 935 -34.36 -27.13 -17.61
CA VAL A 935 -35.45 -28.05 -17.97
C VAL A 935 -36.08 -27.61 -19.29
N ASP A 936 -36.00 -28.44 -20.32
CA ASP A 936 -36.47 -28.16 -21.69
C ASP A 936 -38.01 -28.02 -21.82
N THR A 937 -38.75 -28.46 -20.81
CA THR A 937 -40.21 -28.23 -20.72
C THR A 937 -40.58 -26.88 -20.11
N ASN A 938 -39.61 -26.06 -19.67
CA ASN A 938 -39.88 -24.71 -19.20
C ASN A 938 -40.48 -23.84 -20.31
N THR A 939 -41.39 -22.97 -19.91
CA THR A 939 -42.03 -21.99 -20.77
C THR A 939 -41.99 -20.64 -20.08
N VAL A 940 -41.65 -19.59 -20.83
CA VAL A 940 -41.59 -18.22 -20.31
C VAL A 940 -42.65 -17.39 -21.05
N PRO A 941 -43.71 -16.93 -20.37
CA PRO A 941 -44.67 -16.00 -20.96
C PRO A 941 -43.97 -14.67 -21.30
N LEU A 942 -44.26 -14.14 -22.48
CA LEU A 942 -43.70 -12.88 -22.97
C LEU A 942 -44.82 -11.91 -23.29
N GLY A 943 -44.63 -10.64 -22.91
CA GLY A 943 -45.50 -9.54 -23.29
C GLY A 943 -44.81 -8.61 -24.29
N VAL A 944 -45.63 -7.95 -25.12
CA VAL A 944 -45.17 -6.85 -25.99
C VAL A 944 -46.06 -5.63 -25.82
N GLU A 945 -45.45 -4.46 -25.82
CA GLU A 945 -46.15 -3.18 -25.90
C GLU A 945 -45.76 -2.49 -27.20
N LEU A 946 -46.75 -2.03 -27.97
CA LEU A 946 -46.56 -1.44 -29.29
C LEU A 946 -47.23 -0.07 -29.36
N THR A 947 -46.49 0.95 -29.79
CA THR A 947 -46.99 2.33 -29.92
C THR A 947 -47.85 2.56 -31.17
N GLU A 948 -47.62 1.77 -32.23
CA GLU A 948 -48.26 1.94 -33.52
C GLU A 948 -48.72 0.59 -34.10
N SER A 949 -49.56 0.63 -35.14
CA SER A 949 -49.93 -0.59 -35.86
C SER A 949 -48.95 -0.82 -37.01
N GLY A 950 -48.39 -2.03 -37.12
CA GLY A 950 -47.30 -2.29 -38.06
C GLY A 950 -46.87 -3.74 -38.12
N ILE A 951 -45.77 -3.99 -38.84
CA ILE A 951 -45.09 -5.28 -38.86
C ILE A 951 -43.92 -5.23 -37.88
N TYR A 952 -43.90 -6.21 -36.99
CA TYR A 952 -42.88 -6.36 -35.96
C TYR A 952 -42.20 -7.71 -36.10
N THR A 953 -40.97 -7.79 -35.62
CA THR A 953 -40.17 -9.02 -35.68
C THR A 953 -39.58 -9.32 -34.31
N ILE A 954 -39.77 -10.55 -33.83
CA ILE A 954 -39.07 -11.10 -32.67
C ILE A 954 -37.94 -12.01 -33.15
N ALA A 955 -36.74 -11.79 -32.64
CA ALA A 955 -35.55 -12.56 -33.00
C ALA A 955 -34.71 -12.89 -31.76
N ILE A 956 -33.76 -13.82 -31.91
CA ILE A 956 -32.67 -13.98 -30.95
C ILE A 956 -31.64 -12.91 -31.25
N GLY A 957 -31.39 -12.01 -30.29
CA GLY A 957 -30.35 -11.00 -30.37
C GLY A 957 -28.96 -11.60 -30.11
N ASN A 958 -28.83 -12.42 -29.06
CA ASN A 958 -27.61 -13.14 -28.73
C ASN A 958 -27.91 -14.37 -27.85
N VAL A 959 -26.95 -15.29 -27.72
CA VAL A 959 -26.98 -16.40 -26.76
C VAL A 959 -25.61 -16.60 -26.11
N LYS A 960 -25.58 -16.93 -24.82
CA LYS A 960 -24.37 -17.37 -24.09
C LYS A 960 -24.69 -18.64 -23.29
N GLY A 961 -23.64 -19.37 -22.91
CA GLY A 961 -23.74 -20.65 -22.20
C GLY A 961 -23.69 -21.87 -23.13
N SER A 962 -23.07 -22.94 -22.63
CA SER A 962 -22.81 -24.19 -23.37
C SER A 962 -24.05 -24.72 -24.11
N LEU A 963 -25.18 -24.83 -23.40
CA LEU A 963 -26.42 -25.40 -23.92
C LEU A 963 -27.02 -24.58 -25.07
N PHE A 964 -27.00 -23.25 -24.96
CA PHE A 964 -27.58 -22.39 -25.99
C PHE A 964 -26.62 -22.13 -27.15
N VAL A 965 -25.30 -22.14 -26.92
CA VAL A 965 -24.29 -21.96 -27.98
C VAL A 965 -24.19 -23.20 -28.87
N ASP A 966 -24.27 -24.42 -28.32
CA ASP A 966 -24.04 -25.67 -29.07
C ASP A 966 -25.14 -26.01 -30.11
N GLN A 967 -26.14 -25.14 -30.31
CA GLN A 967 -27.27 -25.25 -31.25
C GLN A 967 -28.17 -26.50 -31.10
N GLU A 968 -27.86 -27.43 -30.21
CA GLU A 968 -28.66 -28.63 -29.96
C GLU A 968 -29.98 -28.30 -29.26
N GLN A 969 -30.00 -27.30 -28.37
CA GLN A 969 -31.19 -26.87 -27.65
C GLN A 969 -32.08 -25.97 -28.53
N GLY A 970 -33.25 -26.46 -28.94
CA GLY A 970 -34.24 -25.66 -29.67
C GLY A 970 -34.73 -24.44 -28.86
N ILE A 971 -35.01 -23.33 -29.56
CA ILE A 971 -35.57 -22.09 -28.99
C ILE A 971 -36.74 -21.69 -29.88
N TYR A 972 -37.95 -21.80 -29.35
CA TYR A 972 -39.20 -21.61 -30.07
C TYR A 972 -40.02 -20.47 -29.48
N LEU A 973 -40.69 -19.73 -30.35
CA LEU A 973 -41.72 -18.78 -29.98
C LEU A 973 -43.08 -19.35 -30.36
N GLU A 974 -43.99 -19.46 -29.40
CA GLU A 974 -45.40 -19.75 -29.65
C GLU A 974 -46.20 -18.44 -29.70
N ASP A 975 -46.87 -18.19 -30.82
CA ASP A 975 -47.89 -17.17 -30.97
C ASP A 975 -49.26 -17.83 -30.73
N THR A 976 -49.85 -17.56 -29.57
CA THR A 976 -51.10 -18.18 -29.10
C THR A 976 -52.33 -17.70 -29.89
N TYR A 977 -52.24 -16.51 -30.51
CA TYR A 977 -53.33 -15.91 -31.26
C TYR A 977 -53.47 -16.56 -32.64
N THR A 978 -52.35 -16.94 -33.24
CA THR A 978 -52.29 -17.64 -34.53
C THR A 978 -52.12 -19.15 -34.39
N ASN A 979 -51.83 -19.64 -33.17
CA ASN A 979 -51.49 -21.02 -32.84
C ASN A 979 -50.30 -21.54 -33.65
N VAL A 980 -49.31 -20.67 -33.86
CA VAL A 980 -48.07 -20.95 -34.60
C VAL A 980 -46.93 -21.13 -33.61
N THR A 981 -46.17 -22.21 -33.75
CA THR A 981 -44.89 -22.38 -33.05
C THR A 981 -43.76 -22.24 -34.04
N HIS A 982 -42.90 -21.24 -33.84
CA HIS A 982 -41.84 -20.85 -34.75
C HIS A 982 -40.47 -21.09 -34.13
N ASP A 983 -39.54 -21.60 -34.92
CA ASP A 983 -38.16 -21.88 -34.50
C ASP A 983 -37.28 -20.63 -34.70
N LEU A 984 -36.96 -19.93 -33.61
CA LEU A 984 -36.21 -18.68 -33.64
C LEU A 984 -34.75 -18.87 -34.06
N ARG A 985 -34.20 -20.09 -33.96
CA ARG A 985 -32.83 -20.37 -34.44
C ARG A 985 -32.75 -20.43 -35.96
N ARG A 986 -33.87 -20.69 -36.65
CA ARG A 986 -33.90 -20.81 -38.11
C ARG A 986 -34.11 -19.47 -38.80
N ALA A 987 -34.99 -18.65 -38.26
CA ALA A 987 -35.28 -17.31 -38.75
C ALA A 987 -36.02 -16.49 -37.68
N PRO A 988 -35.96 -15.16 -37.73
CA PRO A 988 -36.84 -14.29 -36.95
C PRO A 988 -38.33 -14.57 -37.22
N TYR A 989 -39.19 -14.30 -36.23
CA TYR A 989 -40.64 -14.40 -36.36
C TYR A 989 -41.26 -13.02 -36.61
N SER A 990 -41.84 -12.81 -37.79
CA SER A 990 -42.54 -11.56 -38.14
C SER A 990 -44.04 -11.68 -37.95
N PHE A 991 -44.65 -10.67 -37.34
CA PHE A 991 -46.08 -10.62 -37.07
C PHE A 991 -46.64 -9.21 -37.29
N THR A 992 -47.96 -9.12 -37.51
CA THR A 992 -48.68 -7.84 -37.51
C THR A 992 -49.20 -7.57 -36.10
N GLY A 993 -48.90 -6.38 -35.59
CA GLY A 993 -49.38 -5.87 -34.29
C GLY A 993 -50.24 -4.62 -34.49
N GLU A 994 -51.22 -4.44 -33.60
CA GLU A 994 -51.94 -3.16 -33.45
C GLU A 994 -51.34 -2.41 -32.26
N ALA A 995 -51.57 -1.09 -32.16
CA ALA A 995 -51.10 -0.32 -31.02
C ALA A 995 -51.79 -0.81 -29.73
N GLY A 996 -51.01 -1.09 -28.69
CA GLY A 996 -51.51 -1.62 -27.42
C GLY A 996 -50.55 -2.61 -26.75
N GLU A 997 -51.01 -3.17 -25.65
CA GLU A 997 -50.27 -4.12 -24.82
C GLU A 997 -50.83 -5.55 -24.98
N PHE A 998 -49.96 -6.53 -25.17
CA PHE A 998 -50.33 -7.94 -25.41
C PHE A 998 -49.50 -8.87 -24.51
N ASN A 999 -50.06 -9.24 -23.34
CA ASN A 999 -49.39 -10.07 -22.32
C ASN A 999 -49.65 -11.58 -22.47
N ASP A 1000 -50.59 -11.98 -23.32
CA ASP A 1000 -51.03 -13.38 -23.47
C ASP A 1000 -50.75 -13.98 -24.86
N ARG A 1001 -50.05 -13.24 -25.72
CA ARG A 1001 -49.83 -13.62 -27.12
C ARG A 1001 -48.62 -14.53 -27.32
N PHE A 1002 -47.53 -14.31 -26.59
CA PHE A 1002 -46.25 -14.95 -26.87
C PHE A 1002 -45.75 -15.81 -25.71
N VAL A 1003 -45.21 -16.99 -26.03
CA VAL A 1003 -44.56 -17.87 -25.06
C VAL A 1003 -43.24 -18.39 -25.63
N LEU A 1004 -42.14 -18.18 -24.91
CA LEU A 1004 -40.84 -18.78 -25.20
C LEU A 1004 -40.82 -20.23 -24.70
N ARG A 1005 -40.35 -21.16 -25.54
CA ARG A 1005 -40.33 -22.60 -25.24
C ARG A 1005 -39.07 -23.24 -25.81
N TYR A 1006 -38.68 -24.39 -25.26
CA TYR A 1006 -37.45 -25.08 -25.66
C TYR A 1006 -37.69 -26.44 -26.34
N THR A 1007 -38.95 -26.83 -26.50
CA THR A 1007 -39.37 -28.00 -27.26
C THR A 1007 -40.33 -27.57 -28.38
N PRO A 1008 -40.30 -28.25 -29.55
CA PRO A 1008 -41.31 -28.01 -30.57
C PRO A 1008 -42.68 -28.36 -29.98
N SER A 1009 -43.70 -27.61 -30.37
CA SER A 1009 -45.06 -27.79 -29.83
C SER A 1009 -45.46 -29.25 -29.80
N ILE A 1010 -45.81 -29.74 -28.61
CA ILE A 1010 -46.67 -30.91 -28.47
C ILE A 1010 -48.07 -30.45 -28.86
N THR A 1011 -48.26 -30.18 -30.15
CA THR A 1011 -49.58 -30.38 -30.69
C THR A 1011 -49.83 -31.86 -30.47
N LEU A 1012 -50.76 -32.18 -29.57
CA LEU A 1012 -51.70 -33.27 -29.82
C LEU A 1012 -52.47 -32.91 -31.10
N SER A 1013 -51.74 -32.82 -32.22
CA SER A 1013 -52.26 -33.09 -33.52
C SER A 1013 -52.56 -34.59 -33.42
N VAL A 1014 -53.75 -34.91 -32.89
CA VAL A 1014 -54.51 -35.95 -33.54
C VAL A 1014 -54.56 -35.46 -34.97
N ASN A 1015 -53.61 -35.94 -35.78
CA ASN A 1015 -53.42 -35.53 -37.15
C ASN A 1015 -54.81 -35.74 -37.78
N GLU A 1016 -55.60 -34.67 -37.93
CA GLU A 1016 -57.06 -34.82 -38.16
C GLU A 1016 -57.28 -35.59 -39.46
N ASN A 1017 -56.30 -35.49 -40.38
CA ASN A 1017 -56.18 -36.32 -41.56
C ASN A 1017 -55.98 -37.81 -41.25
N SER A 1018 -55.09 -38.20 -40.34
CA SER A 1018 -54.92 -39.61 -39.93
C SER A 1018 -56.12 -40.15 -39.17
N ALA A 1019 -56.82 -39.34 -38.36
CA ALA A 1019 -58.05 -39.75 -37.69
C ALA A 1019 -59.23 -39.87 -38.66
N ALA A 1020 -59.34 -38.99 -39.65
CA ALA A 1020 -60.35 -39.06 -40.71
C ALA A 1020 -60.11 -40.22 -41.69
N THR A 1021 -58.85 -40.63 -41.88
CA THR A 1021 -58.46 -41.68 -42.85
C THR A 1021 -58.15 -43.04 -42.21
N THR A 1022 -58.16 -43.14 -40.89
CA THR A 1022 -58.08 -44.42 -40.16
C THR A 1022 -59.46 -44.89 -39.74
N PHE A 1023 -59.80 -46.12 -40.13
CA PHE A 1023 -61.08 -46.77 -39.84
C PHE A 1023 -60.84 -48.05 -39.05
N ALA A 1024 -61.68 -48.29 -38.06
CA ALA A 1024 -61.69 -49.55 -37.33
C ALA A 1024 -63.13 -49.94 -37.00
N TYR A 1025 -63.49 -51.19 -37.28
CA TYR A 1025 -64.83 -51.71 -37.01
C TYR A 1025 -64.80 -53.23 -36.82
N VAL A 1026 -65.88 -53.77 -36.26
CA VAL A 1026 -66.10 -55.21 -36.15
C VAL A 1026 -67.30 -55.61 -36.99
N SER A 1027 -67.18 -56.65 -37.81
CA SER A 1027 -68.26 -57.19 -38.63
C SER A 1027 -68.10 -58.70 -38.81
N ASN A 1028 -69.16 -59.48 -38.72
CA ASN A 1028 -69.12 -60.95 -38.85
C ASN A 1028 -68.06 -61.62 -37.96
N ALA A 1029 -67.89 -61.16 -36.71
CA ALA A 1029 -66.86 -61.61 -35.76
C ALA A 1029 -65.40 -61.42 -36.24
N MET A 1030 -65.16 -60.49 -37.16
CA MET A 1030 -63.84 -60.05 -37.60
C MET A 1030 -63.61 -58.59 -37.23
N PHE A 1031 -62.44 -58.29 -36.67
CA PHE A 1031 -61.96 -56.94 -36.41
C PHE A 1031 -61.11 -56.47 -37.58
N HIS A 1032 -61.46 -55.30 -38.10
CA HIS A 1032 -60.84 -54.69 -39.28
C HIS A 1032 -60.25 -53.34 -38.88
N VAL A 1033 -59.01 -53.07 -39.27
CA VAL A 1033 -58.36 -51.76 -39.20
C VAL A 1033 -57.76 -51.41 -40.56
N LYS A 1034 -57.99 -50.18 -41.00
CA LYS A 1034 -57.37 -49.64 -42.22
C LYS A 1034 -56.97 -48.19 -42.00
N SER A 1035 -55.77 -47.83 -42.43
CA SER A 1035 -55.23 -46.47 -42.39
C SER A 1035 -54.59 -46.09 -43.73
N ASN A 1036 -54.24 -44.82 -43.89
CA ASN A 1036 -53.40 -44.35 -44.99
C ASN A 1036 -51.89 -44.45 -44.67
N SER A 1037 -51.53 -44.61 -43.39
CA SER A 1037 -50.15 -44.85 -42.94
C SER A 1037 -49.99 -46.30 -42.47
N ASN A 1038 -48.74 -46.75 -42.27
CA ASN A 1038 -48.53 -48.10 -41.75
C ASN A 1038 -48.87 -48.17 -40.27
N LEU A 1039 -49.36 -49.34 -39.86
CA LEU A 1039 -49.73 -49.67 -38.50
C LEU A 1039 -48.48 -50.18 -37.75
N ASP A 1040 -48.29 -49.73 -36.52
CA ASP A 1040 -47.24 -50.20 -35.60
C ASP A 1040 -47.84 -51.18 -34.58
N SER A 1041 -48.88 -50.73 -33.85
CA SER A 1041 -49.61 -51.58 -32.89
C SER A 1041 -51.08 -51.19 -32.76
N ILE A 1042 -51.89 -52.13 -32.28
CA ILE A 1042 -53.31 -51.91 -31.99
C ILE A 1042 -53.65 -52.50 -30.62
N GLU A 1043 -54.11 -51.65 -29.71
CA GLU A 1043 -54.55 -52.03 -28.37
C GLU A 1043 -56.05 -51.87 -28.24
N ILE A 1044 -56.72 -52.85 -27.65
CA ILE A 1044 -58.18 -52.84 -27.48
C ILE A 1044 -58.52 -52.89 -26.00
N PHE A 1045 -59.37 -51.98 -25.54
CA PHE A 1045 -59.81 -51.81 -24.17
C PHE A 1045 -61.32 -52.00 -24.04
N ASP A 1046 -61.77 -52.49 -22.89
CA ASP A 1046 -63.18 -52.39 -22.51
C ASP A 1046 -63.53 -50.99 -21.98
N MET A 1047 -64.81 -50.76 -21.70
CA MET A 1047 -65.30 -49.47 -21.18
C MET A 1047 -64.76 -49.08 -19.79
N ASN A 1048 -64.16 -50.00 -19.06
CA ASN A 1048 -63.53 -49.73 -17.76
C ASN A 1048 -62.04 -49.44 -17.89
N GLY A 1049 -61.51 -49.34 -19.13
CA GLY A 1049 -60.10 -49.08 -19.41
C GLY A 1049 -59.20 -50.31 -19.25
N LYS A 1050 -59.76 -51.52 -19.07
CA LYS A 1050 -58.96 -52.74 -19.00
C LYS A 1050 -58.56 -53.16 -20.42
N GLN A 1051 -57.26 -53.31 -20.65
CA GLN A 1051 -56.73 -53.84 -21.90
C GLN A 1051 -57.18 -55.30 -22.10
N ILE A 1052 -57.85 -55.54 -23.22
CA ILE A 1052 -58.40 -56.84 -23.62
C ILE A 1052 -57.39 -57.59 -24.49
N ILE A 1053 -56.74 -56.89 -25.42
CA ILE A 1053 -55.73 -57.47 -26.30
C ILE A 1053 -54.81 -56.38 -26.89
N ASN A 1054 -53.59 -56.75 -27.26
CA ASN A 1054 -52.64 -55.91 -27.99
C ASN A 1054 -52.08 -56.72 -29.17
N TYR A 1055 -52.10 -56.12 -30.36
CA TYR A 1055 -51.51 -56.65 -31.58
C TYR A 1055 -50.31 -55.78 -31.98
N THR A 1056 -49.14 -56.39 -32.10
CA THR A 1056 -47.98 -55.78 -32.76
C THR A 1056 -48.01 -56.15 -34.25
N ILE A 1057 -47.84 -55.16 -35.12
CA ILE A 1057 -47.95 -55.36 -36.57
C ILE A 1057 -46.54 -55.42 -37.17
N GLU A 1058 -46.18 -56.58 -37.72
CA GLU A 1058 -44.91 -56.76 -38.44
C GLU A 1058 -45.12 -56.52 -39.95
N GLY A 1059 -44.26 -55.69 -40.57
CA GLY A 1059 -44.15 -55.63 -42.03
C GLY A 1059 -44.68 -54.37 -42.74
N HIS A 1060 -44.79 -53.22 -42.07
CA HIS A 1060 -45.20 -51.93 -42.67
C HIS A 1060 -46.49 -52.04 -43.52
N THR A 1061 -47.58 -52.52 -42.91
CA THR A 1061 -48.88 -52.64 -43.58
C THR A 1061 -49.84 -51.55 -43.13
N ASN A 1062 -50.73 -51.11 -44.01
CA ASN A 1062 -51.76 -50.11 -43.71
C ASN A 1062 -53.15 -50.72 -43.43
N SER A 1063 -53.23 -52.05 -43.29
CA SER A 1063 -54.44 -52.79 -42.96
C SER A 1063 -54.15 -53.97 -42.04
N PHE A 1064 -55.11 -54.29 -41.17
CA PHE A 1064 -55.05 -55.42 -40.25
C PHE A 1064 -56.44 -56.05 -40.07
N ASP A 1065 -56.50 -57.37 -40.20
CA ASP A 1065 -57.73 -58.15 -40.07
C ASP A 1065 -57.50 -59.37 -39.17
N THR A 1066 -58.33 -59.56 -38.16
CA THR A 1066 -58.24 -60.73 -37.27
C THR A 1066 -59.61 -61.12 -36.71
N GLN A 1067 -59.74 -62.36 -36.22
CA GLN A 1067 -60.97 -62.81 -35.59
C GLN A 1067 -61.18 -62.12 -34.24
N PHE A 1068 -62.35 -61.50 -34.05
CA PHE A 1068 -62.71 -60.79 -32.83
C PHE A 1068 -63.66 -61.62 -31.97
N ALA A 1069 -63.09 -62.54 -31.19
CA ALA A 1069 -63.84 -63.54 -30.40
C ALA A 1069 -64.30 -63.06 -29.01
N PHE A 1070 -64.47 -61.74 -28.83
CA PHE A 1070 -64.90 -61.16 -27.56
C PHE A 1070 -66.42 -60.98 -27.49
N ALA A 1071 -66.97 -60.75 -26.30
CA ALA A 1071 -68.42 -60.62 -26.10
C ALA A 1071 -69.00 -59.42 -26.86
N ASN A 1072 -70.29 -59.46 -27.22
CA ASN A 1072 -70.98 -58.31 -27.83
C ASN A 1072 -70.96 -57.13 -26.86
N GLY A 1073 -70.50 -55.97 -27.33
CA GLY A 1073 -70.22 -54.84 -26.44
C GLY A 1073 -69.49 -53.69 -27.12
N ILE A 1074 -69.26 -52.62 -26.35
CA ILE A 1074 -68.49 -51.46 -26.78
C ILE A 1074 -67.04 -51.62 -26.33
N TYR A 1075 -66.12 -51.43 -27.27
CA TYR A 1075 -64.67 -51.44 -27.01
C TYR A 1075 -64.04 -50.16 -27.54
N ILE A 1076 -62.82 -49.86 -27.08
CA ILE A 1076 -62.01 -48.75 -27.56
C ILE A 1076 -60.73 -49.33 -28.16
N ALA A 1077 -60.46 -49.07 -29.44
CA ALA A 1077 -59.20 -49.41 -30.08
C ALA A 1077 -58.28 -48.17 -30.10
N ALA A 1078 -57.10 -48.28 -29.51
CA ALA A 1078 -55.99 -47.34 -29.68
C ALA A 1078 -55.05 -47.89 -30.75
N ILE A 1079 -54.93 -47.20 -31.88
CA ILE A 1079 -54.19 -47.62 -33.07
C ILE A 1079 -52.97 -46.73 -33.20
N LYS A 1080 -51.77 -47.30 -33.01
CA LYS A 1080 -50.50 -46.61 -33.18
C LYS A 1080 -50.00 -46.78 -34.60
N LEU A 1081 -49.64 -45.68 -35.25
CA LEU A 1081 -49.06 -45.65 -36.60
C LEU A 1081 -47.52 -45.62 -36.51
N ASP A 1082 -46.85 -45.99 -37.59
CA ASP A 1082 -45.38 -46.01 -37.71
C ASP A 1082 -44.71 -44.64 -37.45
N ASN A 1083 -45.43 -43.56 -37.72
CA ASN A 1083 -45.01 -42.18 -37.41
C ASN A 1083 -45.19 -41.78 -35.93
N GLY A 1084 -45.56 -42.71 -35.05
CA GLY A 1084 -45.73 -42.48 -33.61
C GLY A 1084 -47.10 -41.96 -33.18
N SER A 1085 -47.98 -41.58 -34.12
CA SER A 1085 -49.32 -41.09 -33.79
C SER A 1085 -50.25 -42.20 -33.27
N VAL A 1086 -51.10 -41.87 -32.28
CA VAL A 1086 -52.08 -42.80 -31.70
C VAL A 1086 -53.51 -42.31 -32.00
N ILE A 1087 -54.29 -43.14 -32.68
CA ILE A 1087 -55.67 -42.86 -33.10
C ILE A 1087 -56.64 -43.75 -32.31
N THR A 1088 -57.61 -43.14 -31.64
CA THR A 1088 -58.62 -43.87 -30.86
C THR A 1088 -59.93 -44.05 -31.63
N LYS A 1089 -60.46 -45.27 -31.71
CA LYS A 1089 -61.74 -45.61 -32.36
C LYS A 1089 -62.65 -46.44 -31.46
N LYS A 1090 -63.92 -46.05 -31.39
CA LYS A 1090 -64.95 -46.83 -30.72
C LYS A 1090 -65.38 -48.00 -31.61
N LEU A 1091 -65.31 -49.21 -31.09
CA LEU A 1091 -65.80 -50.43 -31.73
C LEU A 1091 -67.13 -50.84 -31.10
N ILE A 1092 -68.03 -51.34 -31.95
CA ILE A 1092 -69.25 -52.00 -31.52
C ILE A 1092 -69.19 -53.39 -32.14
N ASN A 1093 -69.03 -54.40 -31.29
CA ASN A 1093 -69.02 -55.81 -31.67
C ASN A 1093 -70.42 -56.41 -31.50
#